data_AF-A0A537MRG2-F1
#
_entry.id   AF-A0A537MRG2-F1
#
_cell.length_a   1.000
_cell.length_b   1.000
_cell.length_c   1.000
_cell.angle_alpha   90.00
_cell.angle_beta   90.00
_cell.angle_gamma   90.00
#
_symmetry.space_group_name_H-M   'P 1'
#
loop_
_entity.id
_entity.type
_entity.pdbx_description
1 polymer ?
#
loop_
_entity_poly.entity_id
_entity_poly.type
_entity_poly.pdbx_seq_one_letter_code
_entity_poly.pdbx_strand_id
1 'polypeptide(L)'
;MSGPSDYQPTNPVLQWIERRLPIFGLMHSSFVAYPTPRNLNYWWTFGAILSFMLGVQILTGVILAMHYTPEATMAFHSVEAIVRDVNYGWLMRNMHASGASMFFFAVYVHMFRGLYYGSYKEPREILWILGVIIYLLMMATGFMGYVLPWGQMSFWGATVITNLFSAIPYVGDSIVTLLWGGYSVGNPTLNRFFSLHYLLPFVIAGVVVLHIWALHVAGQNNPAGVEAKTAKDTVAFTPYATIKDLFGVSCFMILFAWFIFYMPNYLGDADNYIPANPGVTPAHIVPEWYYLPFYAMLRSIPNKLAGVVVMFSSILILVFLPWLDTAKTKSCSYRPLAKQFFWIFVIVGILLGYLGAQPPEGIYVIAGRVLTFCYFAYFLIVLPLLSRVEKPKPLPNSIADDVLAKTGRKTAPMVSTVIALMMAGALFAGSAQNARAAEDETPPSQTWSFSGPFGKFDRGALQRGLKVYKEVCSACHSLNYIAFRNIADPGGPGYSEAQAKSFAAEYKIKDGPNDQGEMFERPGRPADYFPAPFPNEQAARAANGGGLPPDLSLITKARSYERGFPKFIFDFFTQFQEQGPNYVDAILQGFEDKPPPGVTIPQGSYYNKYFPGHAIKMPKPLSDGQVTFDDGSPATVAQYAKDVTTFLMWAADPHMEARKHLGFQVFVFLIIFAGMMYFTKKKVWAVAH
;
A
#
# COMPACT_ATOMS: atom_id res chain seq x y z
N MET A 1 28.68 19.50 -11.32
CA MET A 1 28.84 20.93 -11.68
C MET A 1 30.31 21.20 -11.97
N SER A 2 30.75 21.00 -13.21
CA SER A 2 32.08 21.42 -13.64
C SER A 2 31.92 22.59 -14.60
N GLY A 3 32.00 23.81 -14.06
CA GLY A 3 31.90 25.08 -14.80
C GLY A 3 31.02 26.10 -14.08
N PRO A 4 31.29 27.41 -14.22
CA PRO A 4 30.41 28.47 -13.74
C PRO A 4 29.05 28.40 -14.44
N SER A 5 27.96 28.69 -13.71
CA SER A 5 26.63 28.80 -14.32
C SER A 5 26.62 29.88 -15.40
N ASP A 6 26.00 29.60 -16.54
CA ASP A 6 25.77 30.55 -17.62
C ASP A 6 24.58 31.49 -17.33
N TYR A 7 23.95 31.34 -16.17
CA TYR A 7 22.81 32.14 -15.76
C TYR A 7 23.20 33.60 -15.51
N GLN A 8 22.66 34.50 -16.33
CA GLN A 8 22.87 35.94 -16.25
C GLN A 8 21.52 36.65 -16.08
N PRO A 9 21.03 36.87 -14.83
CA PRO A 9 19.75 37.52 -14.61
C PRO A 9 19.81 38.98 -15.05
N THR A 10 18.77 39.46 -15.73
CA THR A 10 18.64 40.89 -16.12
C THR A 10 18.03 41.75 -15.02
N ASN A 11 17.28 41.15 -14.09
CA ASN A 11 16.66 41.86 -12.98
C ASN A 11 17.71 42.22 -11.90
N PRO A 12 17.83 43.50 -11.48
CA PRO A 12 18.82 43.93 -10.48
C PRO A 12 18.74 43.21 -9.13
N VAL A 13 17.54 42.83 -8.68
CA VAL A 13 17.33 42.07 -7.44
C VAL A 13 17.92 40.67 -7.58
N LEU A 14 17.64 40.01 -8.71
CA LEU A 14 18.19 38.68 -8.98
C LEU A 14 19.72 38.72 -9.12
N GLN A 15 20.27 39.77 -9.74
CA GLN A 15 21.74 39.98 -9.78
C GLN A 15 22.33 40.17 -8.37
N TRP A 16 21.66 40.95 -7.52
CA TRP A 16 22.11 41.19 -6.14
C TRP A 16 22.15 39.90 -5.32
N ILE A 17 21.13 39.04 -5.48
CA ILE A 17 21.05 37.72 -4.84
C ILE A 17 22.12 36.81 -5.42
N GLU A 18 22.19 36.66 -6.74
CA GLU A 18 23.09 35.69 -7.40
C GLU A 18 24.57 35.96 -7.07
N ARG A 19 24.97 37.22 -6.89
CA ARG A 19 26.33 37.59 -6.46
C ARG A 19 26.68 37.19 -5.03
N ARG A 20 25.69 36.90 -4.17
CA ARG A 20 25.85 36.56 -2.74
C ARG A 20 25.50 35.12 -2.42
N LEU A 21 24.43 34.63 -3.05
CA LEU A 21 23.89 33.29 -2.93
C LEU A 21 23.42 32.85 -4.32
N PRO A 22 24.26 32.14 -5.10
CA PRO A 22 23.99 31.78 -6.50
C PRO A 22 22.97 30.66 -6.65
N ILE A 23 21.82 30.79 -5.99
CA ILE A 23 20.77 29.78 -5.92
C ILE A 23 20.03 29.65 -7.26
N PHE A 24 19.84 30.76 -7.98
CA PHE A 24 19.18 30.72 -9.28
C PHE A 24 20.10 30.14 -10.33
N GLY A 25 21.40 30.48 -10.31
CA GLY A 25 22.39 29.85 -11.17
C GLY A 25 22.54 28.35 -10.90
N LEU A 26 22.47 27.92 -9.63
CA LEU A 26 22.42 26.50 -9.24
C LEU A 26 21.18 25.80 -9.80
N MET A 27 20.00 26.40 -9.66
CA MET A 27 18.75 25.84 -10.20
C MET A 27 18.75 25.80 -11.73
N HIS A 28 19.22 26.86 -12.39
CA HIS A 28 19.31 26.94 -13.85
C HIS A 28 20.23 25.84 -14.41
N SER A 29 21.44 25.72 -13.88
CA SER A 29 22.40 24.70 -14.32
C SER A 29 21.91 23.27 -14.06
N SER A 30 21.14 23.06 -12.98
CA SER A 30 20.66 21.73 -12.57
C SER A 30 19.38 21.28 -13.27
N PHE A 31 18.42 22.18 -13.51
CA PHE A 31 17.07 21.83 -13.97
C PHE A 31 16.66 22.51 -15.28
N VAL A 32 17.44 23.46 -15.78
CA VAL A 32 17.15 24.14 -17.05
C VAL A 32 18.16 23.72 -18.11
N ALA A 33 19.42 24.12 -17.92
CA ALA A 33 20.49 23.93 -18.90
C ALA A 33 21.11 22.53 -18.89
N TYR A 34 20.80 21.68 -17.89
CA TYR A 34 21.43 20.37 -17.72
C TYR A 34 21.33 19.51 -18.99
N PRO A 35 22.46 19.03 -19.55
CA PRO A 35 22.47 18.27 -20.80
C PRO A 35 21.93 16.85 -20.58
N THR A 36 20.81 16.56 -21.22
CA THR A 36 20.05 15.32 -21.11
C THR A 36 20.15 14.52 -22.40
N PRO A 37 20.47 13.20 -22.38
CA PRO A 37 20.48 12.37 -23.59
C PRO A 37 19.16 12.43 -24.38
N ARG A 38 19.22 12.55 -25.70
CA ARG A 38 18.01 12.67 -26.54
C ARG A 38 17.15 11.40 -26.59
N ASN A 39 17.77 10.23 -26.47
CA ASN A 39 17.11 8.93 -26.63
C ASN A 39 16.48 8.37 -25.34
N LEU A 40 16.28 9.18 -24.28
CA LEU A 40 15.68 8.70 -23.03
C LEU A 40 14.21 8.28 -23.24
N ASN A 41 13.91 7.01 -22.98
CA ASN A 41 12.53 6.49 -22.95
C ASN A 41 11.82 6.80 -21.61
N TYR A 42 10.57 6.34 -21.48
CA TYR A 42 9.73 6.62 -20.29
C TYR A 42 10.22 5.99 -18.99
N TRP A 43 11.09 4.97 -19.04
CA TRP A 43 11.65 4.39 -17.82
C TRP A 43 12.50 5.39 -17.02
N TRP A 44 12.97 6.48 -17.66
CA TRP A 44 13.69 7.56 -16.97
C TRP A 44 12.80 8.49 -16.15
N THR A 45 11.48 8.48 -16.36
CA THR A 45 10.54 9.33 -15.63
C THR A 45 10.29 8.85 -14.20
N PHE A 46 10.63 7.60 -13.88
CA PHE A 46 10.48 7.06 -12.53
C PHE A 46 11.32 7.79 -11.46
N GLY A 47 12.40 8.49 -11.84
CA GLY A 47 13.09 9.40 -10.91
C GLY A 47 12.19 10.55 -10.45
N ALA A 48 11.51 11.23 -11.38
CA ALA A 48 10.56 12.30 -11.08
C ALA A 48 9.34 11.79 -10.30
N ILE A 49 8.83 10.60 -10.64
CA ILE A 49 7.73 9.96 -9.90
C ILE A 49 8.14 9.70 -8.44
N LEU A 50 9.35 9.18 -8.20
CA LEU A 50 9.85 8.95 -6.83
C LEU A 50 10.00 10.25 -6.04
N SER A 51 10.51 11.32 -6.66
CA SER A 51 10.58 12.64 -6.01
C SER A 51 9.18 13.19 -5.67
N PHE A 52 8.22 13.02 -6.58
CA PHE A 52 6.82 13.37 -6.33
C PHE A 52 6.24 12.55 -5.16
N MET A 53 6.44 11.23 -5.14
CA MET A 53 5.95 10.37 -4.06
C MET A 53 6.58 10.71 -2.72
N LEU A 54 7.89 11.03 -2.66
CA LEU A 54 8.53 11.49 -1.43
C LEU A 54 7.86 12.78 -0.90
N GLY A 55 7.60 13.75 -1.78
CA GLY A 55 6.89 14.98 -1.42
C GLY A 55 5.47 14.70 -0.90
N VAL A 56 4.73 13.81 -1.56
CA VAL A 56 3.39 13.38 -1.11
C VAL A 56 3.45 12.73 0.27
N GLN A 57 4.39 11.80 0.51
CA GLN A 57 4.51 11.11 1.80
C GLN A 57 4.88 12.08 2.93
N ILE A 58 5.81 13.01 2.70
CA ILE A 58 6.18 14.01 3.72
C ILE A 58 4.99 14.93 4.03
N LEU A 59 4.34 15.49 3.01
CA LEU A 59 3.23 16.42 3.21
C LEU A 59 2.05 15.77 3.93
N THR A 60 1.61 14.61 3.43
CA THR A 60 0.50 13.86 4.06
C THR A 60 0.88 13.36 5.44
N GLY A 61 2.12 12.90 5.65
CA GLY A 61 2.62 12.42 6.94
C GLY A 61 2.63 13.52 8.01
N VAL A 62 3.10 14.73 7.67
CA VAL A 62 3.07 15.88 8.58
C VAL A 62 1.65 16.27 8.96
N ILE A 63 0.71 16.29 8.00
CA ILE A 63 -0.71 16.58 8.27
C ILE A 63 -1.32 15.51 9.17
N LEU A 64 -1.09 14.22 8.89
CA LEU A 64 -1.58 13.11 9.72
C LEU A 64 -1.01 13.17 11.14
N ALA A 65 0.26 13.53 11.29
CA ALA A 65 0.91 13.66 12.60
C ALA A 65 0.30 14.76 13.48
N MET A 66 -0.39 15.76 12.91
CA MET A 66 -1.12 16.79 13.69
C MET A 66 -2.35 16.23 14.42
N HIS A 67 -2.82 15.04 14.04
CA HIS A 67 -4.03 14.42 14.55
C HIS A 67 -3.81 13.02 15.14
N TYR A 68 -2.65 12.41 14.89
CA TYR A 68 -2.29 11.09 15.37
C TYR A 68 -1.78 11.13 16.82
N THR A 69 -2.13 10.12 17.62
CA THR A 69 -1.63 9.96 19.00
C THR A 69 -0.74 8.72 19.11
N PRO A 70 0.58 8.85 19.32
CA PRO A 70 1.52 7.73 19.42
C PRO A 70 1.49 7.04 20.80
N GLU A 71 0.29 6.60 21.21
CA GLU A 71 0.04 5.91 22.47
C GLU A 71 -0.75 4.63 22.21
N ALA A 72 -0.32 3.48 22.73
CA ALA A 72 -0.84 2.16 22.37
C ALA A 72 -2.36 2.01 22.58
N THR A 73 -2.93 2.68 23.59
CA THR A 73 -4.38 2.67 23.89
C THR A 73 -5.20 3.60 22.98
N MET A 74 -4.56 4.58 22.34
CA MET A 74 -5.23 5.64 21.56
C MET A 74 -4.89 5.61 20.07
N ALA A 75 -3.80 4.96 19.67
CA ALA A 75 -3.26 5.04 18.31
C ALA A 75 -4.28 4.62 17.25
N PHE A 76 -4.88 3.44 17.42
CA PHE A 76 -5.92 2.93 16.52
C PHE A 76 -7.12 3.88 16.45
N HIS A 77 -7.62 4.32 17.62
CA HIS A 77 -8.74 5.26 17.70
C HIS A 77 -8.42 6.61 17.04
N SER A 78 -7.19 7.13 17.21
CA SER A 78 -6.77 8.39 16.59
C SER A 78 -6.72 8.29 15.06
N VAL A 79 -6.35 7.14 14.50
CA VAL A 79 -6.42 6.89 13.06
C VAL A 79 -7.87 6.86 12.57
N GLU A 80 -8.77 6.23 13.31
CA GLU A 80 -10.20 6.24 12.96
C GLU A 80 -10.81 7.64 13.08
N ALA A 81 -10.44 8.42 14.10
CA ALA A 81 -10.85 9.81 14.23
C ALA A 81 -10.32 10.66 13.05
N ILE A 82 -9.09 10.44 12.59
CA ILE A 82 -8.58 11.08 11.36
C ILE A 82 -9.47 10.77 10.16
N VAL A 83 -9.79 9.49 9.94
CA VAL A 83 -10.54 9.08 8.76
C VAL A 83 -11.97 9.65 8.77
N ARG A 84 -12.56 9.81 9.96
CA ARG A 84 -13.99 10.10 10.11
C ARG A 84 -14.28 11.56 10.39
N ASP A 85 -13.51 12.17 11.28
CA ASP A 85 -13.82 13.45 11.89
C ASP A 85 -12.98 14.61 11.34
N VAL A 86 -11.76 14.34 10.85
CA VAL A 86 -10.91 15.36 10.25
C VAL A 86 -11.38 15.66 8.82
N ASN A 87 -11.53 16.94 8.49
CA ASN A 87 -11.87 17.38 7.14
C ASN A 87 -10.87 16.83 6.12
N TYR A 88 -11.35 16.02 5.17
CA TYR A 88 -10.52 15.29 4.20
C TYR A 88 -9.45 14.36 4.83
N GLY A 89 -9.60 13.99 6.10
CA GLY A 89 -8.65 13.08 6.77
C GLY A 89 -8.64 11.69 6.15
N TRP A 90 -9.79 11.18 5.67
CA TRP A 90 -9.86 9.96 4.85
C TRP A 90 -8.99 10.05 3.59
N LEU A 91 -8.94 11.23 2.94
CA LEU A 91 -8.14 11.45 1.73
C LEU A 91 -6.66 11.45 2.08
N MET A 92 -6.27 12.17 3.13
CA MET A 92 -4.88 12.21 3.60
C MET A 92 -4.37 10.82 3.99
N ARG A 93 -5.18 10.07 4.74
CA ARG A 93 -4.86 8.69 5.14
C ARG A 93 -4.71 7.79 3.90
N ASN A 94 -5.65 7.85 2.95
CA ASN A 94 -5.59 7.00 1.76
C ASN A 94 -4.43 7.38 0.83
N MET A 95 -4.12 8.67 0.68
CA MET A 95 -2.95 9.15 -0.04
C MET A 95 -1.65 8.66 0.61
N HIS A 96 -1.54 8.71 1.94
CA HIS A 96 -0.34 8.26 2.64
C HIS A 96 -0.15 6.74 2.58
N ALA A 97 -1.23 5.98 2.79
CA ALA A 97 -1.19 4.51 2.77
C ALA A 97 -1.00 3.93 1.36
N SER A 98 -1.83 4.35 0.39
CA SER A 98 -1.65 3.93 -1.01
C SER A 98 -0.37 4.51 -1.60
N GLY A 99 0.05 5.68 -1.13
CA GLY A 99 1.27 6.35 -1.55
C GLY A 99 2.52 5.56 -1.19
N ALA A 100 2.57 4.91 -0.02
CA ALA A 100 3.65 3.99 0.31
C ALA A 100 3.77 2.85 -0.71
N SER A 101 2.65 2.22 -1.09
CA SER A 101 2.65 1.19 -2.14
C SER A 101 3.11 1.74 -3.49
N MET A 102 2.61 2.91 -3.90
CA MET A 102 3.03 3.55 -5.15
C MET A 102 4.52 3.93 -5.13
N PHE A 103 5.06 4.28 -3.97
CA PHE A 103 6.47 4.59 -3.78
C PHE A 103 7.34 3.34 -3.99
N PHE A 104 6.97 2.20 -3.39
CA PHE A 104 7.67 0.92 -3.61
C PHE A 104 7.50 0.38 -5.03
N PHE A 105 6.31 0.51 -5.63
CA PHE A 105 6.12 0.15 -7.02
C PHE A 105 7.05 0.95 -7.93
N ALA A 106 7.11 2.27 -7.74
CA ALA A 106 7.98 3.13 -8.52
C ALA A 106 9.47 2.81 -8.30
N VAL A 107 9.89 2.47 -7.07
CA VAL A 107 11.31 2.18 -6.78
C VAL A 107 11.74 0.85 -7.38
N TYR A 108 10.87 -0.17 -7.37
CA TYR A 108 11.16 -1.42 -8.06
C TYR A 108 11.34 -1.21 -9.56
N VAL A 109 10.45 -0.46 -10.21
CA VAL A 109 10.62 -0.14 -11.64
C VAL A 109 11.91 0.66 -11.87
N HIS A 110 12.22 1.62 -11.00
CA HIS A 110 13.45 2.42 -11.09
C HIS A 110 14.73 1.56 -10.94
N MET A 111 14.74 0.62 -10.00
CA MET A 111 15.85 -0.31 -9.76
C MET A 111 16.00 -1.31 -10.91
N PHE A 112 14.91 -1.93 -11.38
CA PHE A 112 14.93 -2.83 -12.53
C PHE A 112 15.35 -2.13 -13.82
N ARG A 113 14.97 -0.87 -14.01
CA ARG A 113 15.52 -0.04 -15.09
C ARG A 113 17.04 0.09 -14.94
N GLY A 114 17.54 0.37 -13.73
CA GLY A 114 18.97 0.46 -13.45
C GLY A 114 19.72 -0.83 -13.76
N LEU A 115 19.15 -1.97 -13.36
CA LEU A 115 19.63 -3.32 -13.67
C LEU A 115 19.69 -3.56 -15.19
N TYR A 116 18.61 -3.23 -15.90
CA TYR A 116 18.49 -3.49 -17.34
C TYR A 116 19.45 -2.66 -18.20
N TYR A 117 19.62 -1.38 -17.86
CA TYR A 117 20.44 -0.46 -18.66
C TYR A 117 21.90 -0.36 -18.17
N GLY A 118 22.26 -1.09 -17.11
CA GLY A 118 23.60 -1.04 -16.52
C GLY A 118 23.92 0.32 -15.91
N SER A 119 22.90 1.02 -15.38
CA SER A 119 23.07 2.37 -14.81
C SER A 119 23.85 2.40 -13.50
N TYR A 120 24.21 1.23 -12.98
CA TYR A 120 25.06 1.04 -11.79
C TYR A 120 26.54 0.88 -12.13
N LYS A 121 26.88 0.68 -13.42
CA LYS A 121 28.26 0.51 -13.88
C LYS A 121 28.99 1.86 -13.94
N GLU A 122 30.31 1.79 -14.03
CA GLU A 122 31.21 2.95 -14.15
C GLU A 122 30.68 4.02 -15.12
N PRO A 123 30.69 5.32 -14.74
CA PRO A 123 31.18 5.91 -13.48
C PRO A 123 30.06 6.18 -12.45
N ARG A 124 29.03 5.31 -12.38
CA ARG A 124 27.78 5.55 -11.63
C ARG A 124 27.63 4.68 -10.37
N GLU A 125 28.73 4.16 -9.84
CA GLU A 125 28.74 3.27 -8.67
C GLU A 125 28.23 4.00 -7.42
N ILE A 126 28.73 5.21 -7.16
CA ILE A 126 28.29 6.03 -6.02
C ILE A 126 26.80 6.38 -6.14
N LEU A 127 26.34 6.72 -7.35
CA LEU A 127 24.93 6.96 -7.62
C LEU A 127 24.08 5.74 -7.23
N TRP A 128 24.51 4.54 -7.64
CA TRP A 128 23.81 3.30 -7.31
C TRP A 128 23.82 2.99 -5.81
N ILE A 129 24.96 3.13 -5.13
CA ILE A 129 25.08 2.88 -3.68
C ILE A 129 24.17 3.83 -2.89
N LEU A 130 24.13 5.12 -3.26
CA LEU A 130 23.18 6.07 -2.67
C LEU A 130 21.72 5.64 -2.91
N GLY A 131 21.43 5.08 -4.09
CA GLY A 131 20.11 4.49 -4.38
C GLY A 131 19.77 3.28 -3.48
N VAL A 132 20.73 2.40 -3.21
CA VAL A 132 20.55 1.27 -2.29
C VAL A 132 20.35 1.75 -0.84
N ILE A 133 21.07 2.80 -0.41
CA ILE A 133 20.86 3.43 0.89
C ILE A 133 19.45 4.02 0.99
N ILE A 134 18.99 4.75 -0.04
CA ILE A 134 17.62 5.27 -0.10
C ILE A 134 16.61 4.13 0.02
N TYR A 135 16.82 3.02 -0.70
CA TYR A 135 15.94 1.87 -0.65
C TYR A 135 15.85 1.27 0.76
N LEU A 136 16.98 1.08 1.46
CA LEU A 136 16.99 0.61 2.85
C LEU A 136 16.26 1.57 3.79
N LEU A 137 16.46 2.88 3.63
CA LEU A 137 15.76 3.90 4.40
C LEU A 137 14.25 3.88 4.11
N MET A 138 13.84 3.67 2.86
CA MET A 138 12.43 3.52 2.48
C MET A 138 11.81 2.28 3.14
N MET A 139 12.51 1.15 3.18
CA MET A 139 12.05 -0.07 3.88
C MET A 139 11.87 0.18 5.38
N ALA A 140 12.87 0.76 6.05
CA ALA A 140 12.76 1.10 7.46
C ALA A 140 11.59 2.06 7.74
N THR A 141 11.46 3.12 6.93
CA THR A 141 10.40 4.12 7.06
C THR A 141 9.02 3.52 6.83
N GLY A 142 8.84 2.72 5.76
CA GLY A 142 7.58 2.06 5.43
C GLY A 142 7.12 1.11 6.53
N PHE A 143 8.04 0.29 7.04
CA PHE A 143 7.77 -0.61 8.17
C PHE A 143 7.28 0.15 9.41
N MET A 144 8.03 1.16 9.86
CA MET A 144 7.63 1.90 11.07
C MET A 144 6.30 2.63 10.88
N GLY A 145 6.03 3.14 9.67
CA GLY A 145 4.74 3.75 9.33
C GLY A 145 3.58 2.77 9.41
N TYR A 146 3.79 1.52 8.99
CA TYR A 146 2.78 0.46 9.08
C TYR A 146 2.52 -0.01 10.51
N VAL A 147 3.42 0.26 11.45
CA VAL A 147 3.20 -0.03 12.89
C VAL A 147 2.27 1.01 13.54
N LEU A 148 2.26 2.26 13.05
CA LEU A 148 1.55 3.37 13.70
C LEU A 148 0.03 3.19 13.86
N PRO A 149 -0.71 2.59 12.89
CA PRO A 149 -2.14 2.34 13.07
C PRO A 149 -2.46 1.42 14.24
N TRP A 150 -1.48 0.63 14.72
CA TRP A 150 -1.63 -0.25 15.88
C TRP A 150 -2.77 -1.27 15.76
N GLY A 151 -2.96 -1.81 14.55
CA GLY A 151 -3.81 -2.97 14.30
C GLY A 151 -3.07 -4.30 14.52
N GLN A 152 -3.73 -5.42 14.25
CA GLN A 152 -3.14 -6.76 14.38
C GLN A 152 -1.86 -6.92 13.55
N MET A 153 -1.89 -6.55 12.27
CA MET A 153 -0.72 -6.67 11.39
C MET A 153 0.40 -5.72 11.81
N SER A 154 0.07 -4.51 12.29
CA SER A 154 1.03 -3.58 12.87
C SER A 154 1.79 -4.19 14.05
N PHE A 155 1.08 -4.73 15.04
CA PHE A 155 1.67 -5.24 16.29
C PHE A 155 2.51 -6.51 16.06
N TRP A 156 1.95 -7.47 15.32
CA TRP A 156 2.62 -8.73 15.07
C TRP A 156 3.76 -8.59 14.05
N GLY A 157 3.59 -7.73 13.04
CA GLY A 157 4.67 -7.35 12.13
C GLY A 157 5.84 -6.71 12.89
N ALA A 158 5.55 -5.78 13.81
CA ALA A 158 6.58 -5.21 14.69
C ALA A 158 7.29 -6.28 15.51
N THR A 159 6.54 -7.21 16.10
CA THR A 159 7.06 -8.31 16.92
C THR A 159 7.98 -9.21 16.10
N VAL A 160 7.58 -9.61 14.89
CA VAL A 160 8.38 -10.50 14.03
C VAL A 160 9.65 -9.81 13.54
N ILE A 161 9.54 -8.59 12.97
CA ILE A 161 10.66 -7.90 12.33
C ILE A 161 11.74 -7.52 13.34
N THR A 162 11.35 -6.99 14.50
CA THR A 162 12.32 -6.66 15.57
C THR A 162 12.96 -7.92 16.14
N ASN A 163 12.22 -9.04 16.28
CA ASN A 163 12.79 -10.30 16.72
C ASN A 163 13.80 -10.89 15.73
N LEU A 164 13.85 -10.47 14.47
CA LEU A 164 14.90 -10.91 13.54
C LEU A 164 16.31 -10.55 14.06
N PHE A 165 16.45 -9.46 14.81
CA PHE A 165 17.72 -9.03 15.38
C PHE A 165 18.21 -9.95 16.51
N SER A 166 17.32 -10.70 17.19
CA SER A 166 17.73 -11.74 18.16
C SER A 166 18.51 -12.89 17.52
N ALA A 167 18.49 -13.02 16.20
CA ALA A 167 19.31 -14.00 15.50
C ALA A 167 20.82 -13.67 15.57
N ILE A 168 21.19 -12.41 15.84
CA ILE A 168 22.59 -11.97 15.92
C ILE A 168 23.24 -12.58 17.18
N PRO A 169 24.30 -13.40 17.05
CA PRO A 169 24.96 -14.00 18.21
C PRO A 169 25.48 -12.94 19.20
N TYR A 170 25.47 -13.27 20.48
CA TYR A 170 25.98 -12.47 21.61
C TYR A 170 25.21 -11.18 21.94
N VAL A 171 24.83 -10.38 20.94
CA VAL A 171 24.22 -9.04 21.15
C VAL A 171 22.76 -8.93 20.72
N GLY A 172 22.22 -9.96 20.06
CA GLY A 172 20.88 -9.93 19.47
C GLY A 172 19.78 -9.57 20.46
N ASP A 173 19.74 -10.23 21.63
CA ASP A 173 18.71 -9.97 22.64
C ASP A 173 18.81 -8.55 23.21
N SER A 174 20.02 -8.03 23.38
CA SER A 174 20.24 -6.64 23.81
C SER A 174 19.72 -5.64 22.76
N ILE A 175 19.89 -5.93 21.47
CA ILE A 175 19.35 -5.11 20.38
C ILE A 175 17.82 -5.17 20.39
N VAL A 176 17.21 -6.34 20.57
CA VAL A 176 15.75 -6.48 20.62
C VAL A 176 15.17 -5.71 21.81
N THR A 177 15.69 -5.89 23.02
CA THR A 177 15.26 -5.13 24.21
C THR A 177 15.47 -3.64 24.01
N LEU A 178 16.59 -3.24 23.38
CA LEU A 178 16.82 -1.85 23.02
C LEU A 178 15.76 -1.35 22.05
N LEU A 179 15.40 -2.10 21.00
CA LEU A 179 14.40 -1.70 20.01
C LEU A 179 13.00 -1.65 20.60
N TRP A 180 12.63 -2.56 21.49
CA TRP A 180 11.32 -2.54 22.14
C TRP A 180 11.20 -1.44 23.19
N GLY A 181 12.28 -1.17 23.93
CA GLY A 181 12.21 -0.33 25.12
C GLY A 181 11.52 -1.02 26.30
N GLY A 182 11.56 -2.35 26.33
CA GLY A 182 10.85 -3.19 27.28
C GLY A 182 11.02 -4.66 26.94
N TYR A 183 10.21 -5.51 27.58
CA TYR A 183 10.27 -6.96 27.42
C TYR A 183 9.45 -7.51 26.25
N SER A 184 8.61 -6.68 25.63
CA SER A 184 7.80 -7.01 24.46
C SER A 184 7.52 -5.74 23.66
N VAL A 185 6.99 -5.91 22.45
CA VAL A 185 6.38 -4.80 21.73
C VAL A 185 5.27 -4.19 22.59
N GLY A 186 5.30 -2.88 22.74
CA GLY A 186 4.35 -2.12 23.55
C GLY A 186 4.46 -0.62 23.31
N ASN A 187 3.92 0.18 24.24
CA ASN A 187 3.88 1.63 24.08
C ASN A 187 5.26 2.28 23.82
N PRO A 188 6.35 1.92 24.55
CA PRO A 188 7.66 2.48 24.26
C PRO A 188 8.12 2.21 22.83
N THR A 189 7.75 1.05 22.26
CA THR A 189 8.07 0.65 20.88
C THR A 189 7.30 1.48 19.86
N LEU A 190 6.02 1.74 20.11
CA LEU A 190 5.19 2.57 19.24
C LEU A 190 5.71 4.02 19.19
N ASN A 191 5.98 4.60 20.36
CA ASN A 191 6.36 6.00 20.47
C ASN A 191 7.69 6.32 19.76
N ARG A 192 8.71 5.48 19.92
CA ARG A 192 9.99 5.62 19.19
C ARG A 192 9.81 5.41 17.68
N PHE A 193 8.94 4.49 17.25
CA PHE A 193 8.71 4.23 15.84
C PHE A 193 8.00 5.41 15.20
N PHE A 194 7.10 6.10 15.92
CA PHE A 194 6.57 7.38 15.48
C PHE A 194 7.69 8.42 15.28
N SER A 195 8.57 8.61 16.27
CA SER A 195 9.68 9.56 16.17
C SER A 195 10.60 9.26 14.97
N LEU A 196 11.00 8.00 14.80
CA LEU A 196 11.87 7.57 13.69
C LEU A 196 11.16 7.61 12.34
N HIS A 197 9.88 7.25 12.26
CA HIS A 197 9.08 7.37 11.05
C HIS A 197 8.92 8.82 10.61
N TYR A 198 8.86 9.76 11.55
CA TYR A 198 8.86 11.19 11.24
C TYR A 198 10.24 11.66 10.75
N LEU A 199 11.33 11.20 11.37
CA LEU A 199 12.70 11.62 11.05
C LEU A 199 13.21 11.10 9.70
N LEU A 200 13.04 9.81 9.43
CA LEU A 200 13.67 9.15 8.28
C LEU A 200 13.27 9.70 6.90
N PRO A 201 12.04 10.17 6.64
CA PRO A 201 11.70 10.84 5.39
C PRO A 201 12.60 12.04 5.07
N PHE A 202 13.04 12.81 6.09
CA PHE A 202 13.97 13.92 5.89
C PHE A 202 15.40 13.43 5.64
N VAL A 203 15.80 12.32 6.26
CA VAL A 203 17.06 11.64 5.93
C VAL A 203 17.04 11.15 4.49
N ILE A 204 15.93 10.53 4.04
CA ILE A 204 15.74 10.13 2.64
C ILE A 204 15.86 11.35 1.72
N ALA A 205 15.21 12.47 2.02
CA ALA A 205 15.33 13.69 1.23
C ALA A 205 16.78 14.18 1.12
N GLY A 206 17.54 14.17 2.24
CA GLY A 206 18.96 14.49 2.24
C GLY A 206 19.79 13.57 1.35
N VAL A 207 19.57 12.26 1.42
CA VAL A 207 20.27 11.29 0.56
C VAL A 207 19.83 11.40 -0.90
N VAL A 208 18.57 11.76 -1.19
CA VAL A 208 18.09 12.05 -2.55
C VAL A 208 18.83 13.25 -3.15
N VAL A 209 19.11 14.30 -2.37
CA VAL A 209 19.96 15.42 -2.83
C VAL A 209 21.35 14.92 -3.22
N LEU A 210 21.97 14.07 -2.39
CA LEU A 210 23.27 13.46 -2.72
C LEU A 210 23.17 12.57 -3.98
N HIS A 211 22.09 11.82 -4.12
CA HIS A 211 21.83 10.95 -5.28
C HIS A 211 21.71 11.75 -6.58
N ILE A 212 20.95 12.85 -6.57
CA ILE A 212 20.83 13.76 -7.72
C ILE A 212 22.18 14.43 -8.02
N TRP A 213 22.94 14.82 -6.99
CA TRP A 213 24.27 15.38 -7.20
C TRP A 213 25.22 14.36 -7.85
N ALA A 214 25.29 13.12 -7.36
CA ALA A 214 26.08 12.06 -7.98
C ALA A 214 25.68 11.84 -9.46
N LEU A 215 24.38 11.90 -9.77
CA LEU A 215 23.87 11.85 -11.14
C LEU A 215 24.39 13.02 -11.99
N HIS A 216 24.41 14.24 -11.45
CA HIS A 216 24.87 15.43 -12.16
C HIS A 216 26.39 15.46 -12.39
N VAL A 217 27.16 14.70 -11.61
CA VAL A 217 28.60 14.51 -11.83
C VAL A 217 28.85 13.47 -12.91
N ALA A 218 28.22 12.29 -12.79
CA ALA A 218 28.43 11.17 -13.71
C ALA A 218 27.66 11.28 -15.04
N GLY A 219 26.68 12.18 -15.11
CA GLY A 219 25.75 12.29 -16.24
C GLY A 219 24.69 11.19 -16.25
N GLN A 220 23.56 11.45 -16.90
CA GLN A 220 22.52 10.44 -17.08
C GLN A 220 22.98 9.34 -18.05
N ASN A 221 22.78 8.08 -17.66
CA ASN A 221 22.82 6.95 -18.61
C ASN A 221 21.64 7.05 -19.58
N ASN A 222 21.65 6.25 -20.65
CA ASN A 222 20.58 6.19 -21.65
C ASN A 222 20.35 4.76 -22.18
N PRO A 223 19.28 4.51 -22.96
CA PRO A 223 18.95 3.15 -23.40
C PRO A 223 20.03 2.45 -24.22
N ALA A 224 20.87 3.21 -24.94
CA ALA A 224 21.99 2.67 -25.70
C ALA A 224 23.20 2.29 -24.81
N GLY A 225 23.33 2.90 -23.63
CA GLY A 225 24.46 2.68 -22.73
C GLY A 225 25.79 3.28 -23.22
N VAL A 226 25.74 4.22 -24.17
CA VAL A 226 26.88 4.95 -24.71
C VAL A 226 26.94 6.36 -24.13
N GLU A 227 28.12 6.86 -23.80
CA GLU A 227 28.27 8.22 -23.24
C GLU A 227 28.04 9.29 -24.31
N ALA A 228 27.53 10.46 -23.91
CA ALA A 228 27.36 11.60 -24.81
C ALA A 228 28.73 12.16 -25.21
N LYS A 229 28.95 12.38 -26.52
CA LYS A 229 30.23 12.87 -27.05
C LYS A 229 30.14 14.30 -27.58
N THR A 230 28.99 14.68 -28.12
CA THR A 230 28.78 15.96 -28.80
C THR A 230 27.48 16.61 -28.37
N ALA A 231 27.31 17.92 -28.64
CA ALA A 231 26.05 18.62 -28.40
C ALA A 231 24.84 18.04 -29.17
N LYS A 232 25.08 17.23 -30.22
CA LYS A 232 24.02 16.52 -30.97
C LYS A 232 23.42 15.36 -30.18
N ASP A 233 24.14 14.84 -29.19
CA ASP A 233 23.70 13.70 -28.36
C ASP A 233 22.71 14.10 -27.26
N THR A 234 22.64 15.40 -26.93
CA THR A 234 21.89 15.93 -25.80
C THR A 234 20.91 17.03 -26.19
N VAL A 235 19.93 17.25 -25.32
CA VAL A 235 19.05 18.42 -25.27
C VAL A 235 19.11 19.02 -23.87
N ALA A 236 18.73 20.28 -23.71
CA ALA A 236 18.53 20.87 -22.39
C ALA A 236 17.44 20.10 -21.62
N PHE A 237 17.54 20.04 -20.29
CA PHE A 237 16.54 19.38 -19.45
C PHE A 237 15.18 20.06 -19.56
N THR A 238 15.13 21.39 -19.43
CA THR A 238 13.92 22.17 -19.67
C THR A 238 13.98 22.78 -21.09
N PRO A 239 12.93 22.64 -21.92
CA PRO A 239 11.62 22.05 -21.61
C PRO A 239 11.51 20.53 -21.84
N TYR A 240 12.50 19.88 -22.47
CA TYR A 240 12.35 18.54 -23.04
C TYR A 240 12.09 17.42 -22.02
N ALA A 241 13.00 17.21 -21.08
CA ALA A 241 12.84 16.23 -20.01
C ALA A 241 11.70 16.64 -19.07
N THR A 242 11.60 17.93 -18.73
CA THR A 242 10.55 18.47 -17.85
C THR A 242 9.15 18.15 -18.34
N ILE A 243 8.83 18.40 -19.62
CA ILE A 243 7.49 18.10 -20.16
C ILE A 243 7.24 16.60 -20.31
N LYS A 244 8.29 15.82 -20.60
CA LYS A 244 8.20 14.35 -20.65
C LYS A 244 7.89 13.77 -19.27
N ASP A 245 8.57 14.29 -18.25
CA ASP A 245 8.38 13.85 -16.88
C ASP A 245 7.02 14.31 -16.34
N LEU A 246 6.59 15.53 -16.63
CA LEU A 246 5.25 16.00 -16.25
C LEU A 246 4.14 15.15 -16.89
N PHE A 247 4.30 14.76 -18.15
CA PHE A 247 3.41 13.79 -18.79
C PHE A 247 3.42 12.43 -18.06
N GLY A 248 4.60 11.84 -17.82
CA GLY A 248 4.66 10.53 -17.15
C GLY A 248 4.16 10.55 -15.70
N VAL A 249 4.43 11.62 -14.94
CA VAL A 249 3.86 11.87 -13.61
C VAL A 249 2.35 11.99 -13.69
N SER A 250 1.80 12.73 -14.67
CA SER A 250 0.33 12.84 -14.82
C SER A 250 -0.35 11.49 -15.10
N CYS A 251 0.27 10.64 -15.93
CA CYS A 251 -0.23 9.27 -16.14
C CYS A 251 -0.13 8.42 -14.86
N PHE A 252 0.95 8.56 -14.10
CA PHE A 252 1.11 7.87 -12.83
C PHE A 252 0.08 8.34 -11.79
N MET A 253 -0.26 9.63 -11.77
CA MET A 253 -1.30 10.17 -10.90
C MET A 253 -2.68 9.59 -11.19
N ILE A 254 -3.00 9.23 -12.44
CA ILE A 254 -4.25 8.53 -12.78
C ILE A 254 -4.28 7.15 -12.09
N LEU A 255 -3.18 6.39 -12.16
CA LEU A 255 -3.05 5.10 -11.47
C LEU A 255 -3.14 5.28 -9.94
N PHE A 256 -2.45 6.27 -9.38
CA PHE A 256 -2.49 6.54 -7.95
C PHE A 256 -3.89 6.94 -7.47
N ALA A 257 -4.57 7.82 -8.22
CA ALA A 257 -5.94 8.22 -7.97
C ALA A 257 -6.90 7.02 -7.97
N TRP A 258 -6.66 6.01 -8.82
CA TRP A 258 -7.48 4.79 -8.84
C TRP A 258 -7.53 4.12 -7.47
N PHE A 259 -6.36 3.92 -6.86
CA PHE A 259 -6.26 3.32 -5.53
C PHE A 259 -6.83 4.24 -4.45
N ILE A 260 -6.55 5.54 -4.48
CA ILE A 260 -7.08 6.47 -3.47
C ILE A 260 -8.62 6.47 -3.45
N PHE A 261 -9.24 6.58 -4.63
CA PHE A 261 -10.66 6.91 -4.74
C PHE A 261 -11.59 5.74 -5.02
N TYR A 262 -11.10 4.64 -5.61
CA TYR A 262 -11.96 3.50 -5.93
C TYR A 262 -11.57 2.26 -5.15
N MET A 263 -10.27 2.00 -4.96
CA MET A 263 -9.78 0.77 -4.33
C MET A 263 -8.78 0.94 -3.16
N PRO A 264 -9.08 1.75 -2.12
CA PRO A 264 -8.08 2.19 -1.13
C PRO A 264 -7.58 1.08 -0.21
N ASN A 265 -8.33 -0.01 -0.08
CA ASN A 265 -7.98 -1.14 0.79
C ASN A 265 -7.37 -2.33 0.03
N TYR A 266 -7.30 -2.27 -1.31
CA TYR A 266 -6.89 -3.43 -2.12
C TYR A 266 -5.43 -3.86 -1.88
N LEU A 267 -4.55 -2.89 -1.59
CA LEU A 267 -3.12 -3.13 -1.35
C LEU A 267 -2.79 -3.29 0.14
N GLY A 268 -3.79 -3.29 1.01
CA GLY A 268 -3.65 -3.44 2.46
C GLY A 268 -4.15 -4.80 2.96
N ASP A 269 -4.01 -5.02 4.26
CA ASP A 269 -4.49 -6.23 4.92
C ASP A 269 -5.73 -5.89 5.77
N ALA A 270 -6.77 -6.72 5.66
CA ALA A 270 -8.03 -6.56 6.39
C ALA A 270 -7.84 -6.66 7.91
N ASP A 271 -6.94 -7.53 8.38
CA ASP A 271 -6.71 -7.72 9.82
C ASP A 271 -6.12 -6.47 10.47
N ASN A 272 -5.55 -5.53 9.70
CA ASN A 272 -5.07 -4.27 10.25
C ASN A 272 -6.20 -3.27 10.57
N TYR A 273 -7.46 -3.60 10.27
CA TYR A 273 -8.66 -2.94 10.80
C TYR A 273 -9.17 -3.59 12.10
N ILE A 274 -8.45 -4.56 12.65
CA ILE A 274 -8.69 -5.11 13.98
C ILE A 274 -7.63 -4.51 14.92
N PRO A 275 -8.01 -3.89 16.05
CA PRO A 275 -7.06 -3.38 17.03
C PRO A 275 -6.08 -4.46 17.50
N ALA A 276 -4.84 -4.04 17.77
CA ALA A 276 -3.81 -4.95 18.27
C ALA A 276 -4.22 -5.67 19.56
N ASN A 277 -4.07 -6.99 19.56
CA ASN A 277 -4.25 -7.85 20.70
C ASN A 277 -2.99 -8.70 20.94
N PRO A 278 -2.18 -8.36 21.98
CA PRO A 278 -0.95 -9.10 22.29
C PRO A 278 -1.17 -10.58 22.65
N GLY A 279 -2.39 -10.97 23.04
CA GLY A 279 -2.73 -12.33 23.41
C GLY A 279 -3.26 -13.20 22.26
N VAL A 280 -3.48 -12.63 21.07
CA VAL A 280 -4.06 -13.34 19.92
C VAL A 280 -3.32 -13.01 18.65
N THR A 281 -2.52 -13.96 18.18
CA THR A 281 -1.84 -13.90 16.88
C THR A 281 -2.83 -14.24 15.76
N PRO A 282 -2.95 -13.42 14.70
CA PRO A 282 -3.69 -13.79 13.50
C PRO A 282 -3.18 -15.10 12.92
N ALA A 283 -4.07 -15.94 12.40
CA ALA A 283 -3.72 -17.24 11.85
C ALA A 283 -2.74 -17.15 10.66
N HIS A 284 -2.79 -16.05 9.89
CA HIS A 284 -1.90 -15.82 8.76
C HIS A 284 -1.35 -14.39 8.80
N ILE A 285 -0.19 -14.20 9.41
CA ILE A 285 0.53 -12.93 9.35
C ILE A 285 1.33 -12.89 8.05
N VAL A 286 0.97 -11.95 7.17
CA VAL A 286 1.63 -11.70 5.90
C VAL A 286 2.12 -10.26 5.89
N PRO A 287 3.39 -9.98 5.55
CA PRO A 287 3.86 -8.62 5.46
C PRO A 287 3.29 -7.94 4.21
N GLU A 288 3.45 -6.63 4.13
CA GLU A 288 3.02 -5.83 3.01
C GLU A 288 3.63 -6.34 1.70
N TRP A 289 2.89 -6.18 0.59
CA TRP A 289 3.22 -6.83 -0.69
C TRP A 289 4.65 -6.54 -1.18
N TYR A 290 5.16 -5.34 -0.88
CA TYR A 290 6.49 -4.90 -1.26
C TYR A 290 7.60 -5.54 -0.41
N TYR A 291 7.30 -6.30 0.65
CA TYR A 291 8.27 -7.10 1.41
C TYR A 291 8.19 -8.61 1.13
N LEU A 292 7.14 -9.07 0.45
CA LEU A 292 6.90 -10.49 0.22
C LEU A 292 8.07 -11.25 -0.41
N PRO A 293 8.80 -10.73 -1.42
CA PRO A 293 9.92 -11.47 -1.99
C PRO A 293 11.00 -11.80 -0.96
N PHE A 294 11.31 -10.87 -0.06
CA PHE A 294 12.31 -11.03 0.98
C PHE A 294 11.83 -11.94 2.10
N TYR A 295 10.56 -11.80 2.48
CA TYR A 295 9.91 -12.69 3.44
C TYR A 295 9.88 -14.15 2.95
N ALA A 296 9.60 -14.37 1.67
CA ALA A 296 9.63 -15.70 1.06
C ALA A 296 11.03 -16.33 1.15
N MET A 297 12.08 -15.55 0.89
CA MET A 297 13.47 -16.00 1.03
C MET A 297 13.81 -16.35 2.48
N LEU A 298 13.42 -15.51 3.45
CA LEU A 298 13.64 -15.75 4.88
C LEU A 298 13.05 -17.09 5.33
N ARG A 299 11.75 -17.30 5.07
CA ARG A 299 11.01 -18.46 5.56
C ARG A 299 11.30 -19.76 4.79
N SER A 300 11.92 -19.66 3.62
CA SER A 300 12.34 -20.82 2.83
C SER A 300 13.52 -21.57 3.47
N ILE A 301 14.28 -20.90 4.35
CA ILE A 301 15.46 -21.45 5.01
C ILE A 301 15.07 -22.01 6.39
N PRO A 302 15.25 -23.32 6.65
CA PRO A 302 14.86 -23.96 7.91
C PRO A 302 15.88 -23.70 9.05
N ASN A 303 16.34 -22.46 9.18
CA ASN A 303 17.26 -22.02 10.23
C ASN A 303 17.10 -20.51 10.45
N LYS A 304 16.89 -20.10 11.71
CA LYS A 304 16.60 -18.70 12.07
C LYS A 304 17.72 -17.74 11.60
N LEU A 305 18.97 -18.01 11.97
CA LEU A 305 20.10 -17.14 11.60
C LEU A 305 20.34 -17.14 10.09
N ALA A 306 20.37 -18.31 9.46
CA ALA A 306 20.61 -18.40 8.02
C ALA A 306 19.49 -17.74 7.20
N GLY A 307 18.22 -17.87 7.62
CA GLY A 307 17.10 -17.17 6.99
C GLY A 307 17.22 -15.65 7.09
N VAL A 308 17.60 -15.13 8.27
CA VAL A 308 17.88 -13.70 8.47
C VAL A 308 19.04 -13.23 7.58
N VAL A 309 20.14 -13.99 7.55
CA VAL A 309 21.31 -13.67 6.69
C VAL A 309 20.92 -13.66 5.21
N VAL A 310 20.15 -14.65 4.74
CA VAL A 310 19.67 -14.73 3.36
C VAL A 310 18.79 -13.53 3.02
N MET A 311 17.86 -13.16 3.89
CA MET A 311 17.00 -12.00 3.68
C MET A 311 17.81 -10.71 3.55
N PHE A 312 18.68 -10.38 4.52
CA PHE A 312 19.47 -9.15 4.46
C PHE A 312 20.48 -9.16 3.30
N SER A 313 21.13 -10.30 3.04
CA SER A 313 22.09 -10.44 1.94
C SER A 313 21.43 -10.26 0.57
N SER A 314 20.16 -10.62 0.42
CA SER A 314 19.43 -10.43 -0.84
C SER A 314 19.27 -8.95 -1.20
N ILE A 315 19.29 -8.05 -0.22
CA ILE A 315 19.28 -6.60 -0.44
C ILE A 315 20.71 -6.06 -0.55
N LEU A 316 21.60 -6.47 0.36
CA LEU A 316 22.99 -5.98 0.43
C LEU A 316 23.82 -6.40 -0.79
N ILE A 317 23.49 -7.49 -1.47
CA ILE A 317 24.15 -7.90 -2.71
C ILE A 317 24.06 -6.83 -3.80
N LEU A 318 23.02 -5.98 -3.77
CA LEU A 318 22.88 -4.87 -4.70
C LEU A 318 24.00 -3.84 -4.53
N VAL A 319 24.56 -3.65 -3.33
CA VAL A 319 25.73 -2.77 -3.13
C VAL A 319 26.90 -3.24 -3.99
N PHE A 320 27.12 -4.55 -4.06
CA PHE A 320 28.24 -5.17 -4.78
C PHE A 320 28.00 -5.33 -6.28
N LEU A 321 26.78 -5.07 -6.76
CA LEU A 321 26.39 -5.28 -8.15
C LEU A 321 27.36 -4.65 -9.19
N PRO A 322 27.88 -3.42 -9.03
CA PRO A 322 28.83 -2.84 -10.00
C PRO A 322 30.10 -3.68 -10.20
N TRP A 323 30.50 -4.46 -9.21
CA TRP A 323 31.67 -5.32 -9.26
C TRP A 323 31.35 -6.77 -9.65
N LEU A 324 30.08 -7.17 -9.59
CA LEU A 324 29.62 -8.49 -10.03
C LEU A 324 29.38 -8.56 -11.54
N ASP A 325 28.97 -7.45 -12.18
CA ASP A 325 28.84 -7.36 -13.65
C ASP A 325 30.01 -6.56 -14.24
N THR A 326 31.08 -7.26 -14.61
CA THR A 326 32.29 -6.68 -15.20
C THR A 326 32.18 -6.41 -16.71
N ALA A 327 31.00 -6.59 -17.33
CA ALA A 327 30.87 -6.40 -18.77
C ALA A 327 30.98 -4.92 -19.15
N LYS A 328 31.84 -4.60 -20.13
CA LYS A 328 32.02 -3.23 -20.65
C LYS A 328 30.77 -2.68 -21.33
N THR A 329 29.95 -3.55 -21.91
CA THR A 329 28.66 -3.15 -22.49
C THR A 329 27.64 -2.93 -21.37
N LYS A 330 27.13 -1.69 -21.26
CA LYS A 330 26.23 -1.32 -20.15
C LYS A 330 24.82 -1.88 -20.33
N SER A 331 24.17 -1.53 -21.45
CA SER A 331 22.76 -1.86 -21.68
C SER A 331 22.54 -3.31 -22.08
N CYS A 332 21.60 -4.00 -21.41
CA CYS A 332 21.14 -5.33 -21.78
C CYS A 332 20.50 -5.39 -23.17
N SER A 333 20.14 -4.24 -23.76
CA SER A 333 19.61 -4.17 -25.13
C SER A 333 20.59 -4.72 -26.17
N TYR A 334 21.89 -4.68 -25.87
CA TYR A 334 22.98 -5.16 -26.73
C TYR A 334 23.66 -6.42 -26.17
N ARG A 335 23.10 -7.01 -25.11
CA ARG A 335 23.60 -8.22 -24.47
C ARG A 335 22.52 -9.32 -24.55
N PRO A 336 22.53 -10.15 -25.61
CA PRO A 336 21.44 -11.08 -25.90
C PRO A 336 21.10 -12.05 -24.76
N LEU A 337 22.12 -12.59 -24.10
CA LEU A 337 21.97 -13.52 -22.98
C LEU A 337 21.61 -12.76 -21.70
N ALA A 338 22.29 -11.65 -21.40
CA ALA A 338 21.98 -10.86 -20.20
C ALA A 338 20.53 -10.33 -20.22
N LYS A 339 20.01 -9.99 -21.40
CA LYS A 339 18.58 -9.63 -21.57
C LYS A 339 17.65 -10.77 -21.17
N GLN A 340 17.94 -12.01 -21.55
CA GLN A 340 17.09 -13.16 -21.20
C GLN A 340 17.15 -13.43 -19.71
N PHE A 341 18.35 -13.51 -19.13
CA PHE A 341 18.55 -13.73 -17.70
C PHE A 341 17.98 -12.61 -16.82
N PHE A 342 18.01 -11.36 -17.30
CA PHE A 342 17.32 -10.26 -16.63
C PHE A 342 15.80 -10.52 -16.52
N TRP A 343 15.14 -10.94 -17.59
CA TRP A 343 13.70 -11.21 -17.54
C TRP A 343 13.36 -12.45 -16.70
N ILE A 344 14.22 -13.47 -16.73
CA ILE A 344 14.13 -14.61 -15.80
C ILE A 344 14.22 -14.11 -14.35
N PHE A 345 15.19 -13.23 -14.04
CA PHE A 345 15.34 -12.65 -12.71
C PHE A 345 14.11 -11.83 -12.27
N VAL A 346 13.51 -11.04 -13.17
CA VAL A 346 12.24 -10.34 -12.89
C VAL A 346 11.14 -11.34 -12.53
N ILE A 347 10.98 -12.43 -13.29
CA ILE A 347 9.99 -13.47 -13.02
C ILE A 347 10.26 -14.14 -11.66
N VAL A 348 11.53 -14.44 -11.35
CA VAL A 348 11.93 -15.01 -10.04
C VAL A 348 11.51 -14.08 -8.89
N GLY A 349 11.73 -12.77 -9.00
CA GLY A 349 11.31 -11.80 -7.99
C GLY A 349 9.80 -11.77 -7.78
N ILE A 350 9.02 -11.82 -8.88
CA ILE A 350 7.56 -11.84 -8.81
C ILE A 350 7.04 -13.16 -8.20
N LEU A 351 7.62 -14.30 -8.59
CA LEU A 351 7.26 -15.60 -8.02
C LEU A 351 7.62 -15.70 -6.53
N LEU A 352 8.76 -15.14 -6.10
CA LEU A 352 9.09 -15.02 -4.68
C LEU A 352 8.05 -14.16 -3.95
N GLY A 353 7.61 -13.05 -4.54
CA GLY A 353 6.52 -12.24 -3.99
C GLY A 353 5.22 -13.04 -3.83
N TYR A 354 4.82 -13.79 -4.86
CA TYR A 354 3.65 -14.67 -4.79
C TYR A 354 3.79 -15.74 -3.69
N LEU A 355 4.93 -16.44 -3.65
CA LEU A 355 5.20 -17.45 -2.62
C LEU A 355 5.26 -16.87 -1.22
N GLY A 356 5.61 -15.59 -1.06
CA GLY A 356 5.57 -14.90 0.23
C GLY A 356 4.15 -14.78 0.80
N ALA A 357 3.13 -14.72 -0.06
CA ALA A 357 1.72 -14.66 0.33
C ALA A 357 1.08 -16.04 0.56
N GLN A 358 1.73 -17.13 0.17
CA GLN A 358 1.21 -18.49 0.36
C GLN A 358 1.53 -19.05 1.75
N PRO A 359 0.87 -20.11 2.24
CA PRO A 359 1.32 -20.84 3.42
C PRO A 359 2.72 -21.48 3.20
N PRO A 360 3.61 -21.51 4.20
CA PRO A 360 4.95 -22.10 4.08
C PRO A 360 4.90 -23.64 4.22
N GLU A 361 4.12 -24.31 3.37
CA GLU A 361 3.86 -25.75 3.46
C GLU A 361 4.07 -26.46 2.11
N GLY A 362 4.37 -27.76 2.17
CA GLY A 362 4.46 -28.64 1.00
C GLY A 362 5.37 -28.10 -0.11
N ILE A 363 4.80 -28.02 -1.33
CA ILE A 363 5.54 -27.61 -2.54
C ILE A 363 6.00 -26.15 -2.50
N TYR A 364 5.30 -25.27 -1.77
CA TYR A 364 5.62 -23.84 -1.72
C TYR A 364 6.98 -23.58 -1.07
N VAL A 365 7.36 -24.37 -0.06
CA VAL A 365 8.69 -24.26 0.59
C VAL A 365 9.81 -24.67 -0.37
N ILE A 366 9.61 -25.76 -1.12
CA ILE A 366 10.60 -26.24 -2.10
C ILE A 366 10.77 -25.22 -3.22
N ALA A 367 9.66 -24.71 -3.78
CA ALA A 367 9.68 -23.67 -4.79
C ALA A 367 10.38 -22.40 -4.27
N GLY A 368 10.12 -22.00 -3.01
CA GLY A 368 10.76 -20.86 -2.38
C GLY A 368 12.28 -21.02 -2.27
N ARG A 369 12.77 -22.21 -1.92
CA ARG A 369 14.21 -22.53 -1.88
C ARG A 369 14.86 -22.46 -3.26
N VAL A 370 14.23 -23.05 -4.27
CA VAL A 370 14.73 -23.02 -5.65
C VAL A 370 14.80 -21.58 -6.18
N LEU A 371 13.75 -20.78 -5.97
CA LEU A 371 13.73 -19.39 -6.43
C LEU A 371 14.70 -18.51 -5.65
N THR A 372 14.89 -18.76 -4.35
CA THR A 372 15.94 -18.10 -3.55
C THR A 372 17.32 -18.39 -4.14
N PHE A 373 17.60 -19.65 -4.48
CA PHE A 373 18.84 -20.00 -5.17
C PHE A 373 18.97 -19.28 -6.51
N CYS A 374 17.93 -19.28 -7.35
CA CYS A 374 17.93 -18.56 -8.63
C CYS A 374 18.19 -17.06 -8.47
N TYR A 375 17.64 -16.44 -7.41
CA TYR A 375 17.86 -15.03 -7.09
C TYR A 375 19.35 -14.74 -6.86
N PHE A 376 20.01 -15.48 -5.96
CA PHE A 376 21.43 -15.29 -5.69
C PHE A 376 22.34 -15.73 -6.84
N ALA A 377 21.97 -16.80 -7.54
CA ALA A 377 22.71 -17.29 -8.71
C ALA A 377 22.75 -16.23 -9.82
N TYR A 378 21.70 -15.43 -9.99
CA TYR A 378 21.71 -14.32 -10.94
C TYR A 378 22.89 -13.36 -10.68
N PHE A 379 23.06 -12.93 -9.43
CA PHE A 379 24.10 -11.97 -9.06
C PHE A 379 25.49 -12.60 -8.94
N LEU A 380 25.62 -13.75 -8.29
CA LEU A 380 26.91 -14.34 -7.92
C LEU A 380 27.49 -15.25 -9.01
N ILE A 381 26.67 -15.78 -9.91
CA ILE A 381 27.10 -16.75 -10.93
C ILE A 381 26.85 -16.20 -12.34
N VAL A 382 25.60 -15.87 -12.64
CA VAL A 382 25.17 -15.53 -14.01
C VAL A 382 25.82 -14.22 -14.47
N LEU A 383 25.72 -13.12 -13.72
CA LEU A 383 26.31 -11.84 -14.12
C LEU A 383 27.84 -11.91 -14.31
N PRO A 384 28.64 -12.49 -13.37
CA PRO A 384 30.08 -12.66 -13.59
C PRO A 384 30.42 -13.58 -14.77
N LEU A 385 29.63 -14.63 -15.02
CA LEU A 385 29.87 -15.54 -16.14
C LEU A 385 29.55 -14.87 -17.47
N LEU A 386 28.37 -14.26 -17.60
CA LEU A 386 27.94 -13.55 -18.80
C LEU A 386 28.91 -12.43 -19.17
N SER A 387 29.48 -11.75 -18.18
CA SER A 387 30.49 -10.70 -18.42
C SER A 387 31.76 -11.20 -19.10
N ARG A 388 32.05 -12.52 -19.03
CA ARG A 388 33.22 -13.15 -19.65
C ARG A 388 32.90 -13.88 -20.96
N VAL A 389 31.73 -14.50 -21.05
CA VAL A 389 31.39 -15.41 -22.18
C VAL A 389 30.52 -14.78 -23.25
N GLU A 390 29.72 -13.76 -22.89
CA GLU A 390 28.75 -13.18 -23.80
C GLU A 390 29.44 -12.34 -24.88
N LYS A 391 29.03 -12.51 -26.14
CA LYS A 391 29.43 -11.64 -27.25
C LYS A 391 28.37 -10.55 -27.44
N PRO A 392 28.65 -9.29 -27.09
CA PRO A 392 27.67 -8.20 -27.24
C PRO A 392 27.40 -7.87 -28.71
N LYS A 393 26.21 -7.35 -28.98
CA LYS A 393 25.86 -6.74 -30.27
C LYS A 393 26.62 -5.41 -30.44
N PRO A 394 26.87 -4.97 -31.69
CA PRO A 394 27.47 -3.67 -31.95
C PRO A 394 26.68 -2.54 -31.30
N LEU A 395 27.40 -1.63 -30.62
CA LEU A 395 26.83 -0.42 -30.06
C LEU A 395 26.75 0.67 -31.14
N PRO A 396 25.76 1.57 -31.07
CA PRO A 396 25.74 2.77 -31.92
C PRO A 396 26.96 3.66 -31.61
N ASN A 397 27.48 4.36 -32.62
CA ASN A 397 28.68 5.20 -32.46
C ASN A 397 28.43 6.44 -31.59
N SER A 398 27.19 6.93 -31.57
CA SER A 398 26.70 8.07 -30.81
C SER A 398 25.25 7.88 -30.36
N ILE A 399 24.77 8.76 -29.48
CA ILE A 399 23.36 8.77 -29.06
C ILE A 399 22.48 9.23 -30.22
N ALA A 400 22.95 10.20 -31.01
CA ALA A 400 22.27 10.65 -32.22
C ALA A 400 22.05 9.52 -33.24
N ASP A 401 23.04 8.63 -33.44
CA ASP A 401 22.89 7.49 -34.36
C ASP A 401 21.83 6.50 -33.89
N ASP A 402 21.71 6.27 -32.58
CA ASP A 402 20.65 5.40 -32.00
C ASP A 402 19.25 5.99 -32.27
N VAL A 403 19.11 7.32 -32.19
CA VAL A 403 17.86 8.00 -32.51
C VAL A 403 17.52 7.85 -33.99
N LEU A 404 18.46 8.15 -34.89
CA LEU A 404 18.28 8.08 -36.34
C LEU A 404 17.97 6.65 -36.83
N ALA A 405 18.62 5.65 -36.25
CA ALA A 405 18.37 4.24 -36.58
C ALA A 405 16.96 3.78 -36.18
N LYS A 406 16.37 4.36 -35.12
CA LYS A 406 15.00 4.06 -34.67
C LYS A 406 13.95 4.74 -35.55
N THR A 407 14.19 5.97 -36.00
CA THR A 407 13.27 6.69 -36.92
C THR A 407 13.15 6.03 -38.29
N GLY A 408 14.15 5.27 -38.74
CA GLY A 408 14.12 4.53 -40.01
C GLY A 408 13.37 3.18 -39.96
N ARG A 409 13.03 2.65 -38.78
CA ARG A 409 12.22 1.43 -38.63
C ARG A 409 10.76 1.81 -38.43
N LYS A 410 9.86 1.32 -39.29
CA LYS A 410 8.41 1.33 -39.01
C LYS A 410 8.20 0.57 -37.69
N THR A 411 7.90 1.31 -36.62
CA THR A 411 7.57 0.73 -35.32
C THR A 411 6.26 -0.03 -35.44
N ALA A 412 6.32 -1.36 -35.36
CA ALA A 412 5.14 -2.14 -35.01
C ALA A 412 4.62 -1.62 -33.66
N PRO A 413 3.30 -1.48 -33.48
CA PRO A 413 2.73 -0.98 -32.24
C PRO A 413 3.20 -1.86 -31.09
N MET A 414 3.66 -1.21 -30.01
CA MET A 414 4.23 -1.83 -28.82
C MET A 414 3.11 -2.47 -27.98
N VAL A 415 2.41 -3.45 -28.55
CA VAL A 415 1.38 -4.27 -27.88
C VAL A 415 2.04 -5.27 -26.91
N SER A 416 3.35 -5.53 -27.08
CA SER A 416 4.13 -6.50 -26.31
C SER A 416 4.33 -6.16 -24.83
N THR A 417 4.27 -4.88 -24.42
CA THR A 417 4.48 -4.50 -23.01
C THR A 417 3.21 -4.68 -22.17
N VAL A 418 2.05 -4.41 -22.76
CA VAL A 418 0.73 -4.66 -22.14
C VAL A 418 0.45 -6.16 -22.09
N ILE A 419 0.81 -6.90 -23.14
CA ILE A 419 0.73 -8.36 -23.16
C ILE A 419 1.75 -8.99 -22.21
N ALA A 420 2.94 -8.43 -21.99
CA ALA A 420 3.89 -8.96 -20.99
C ALA A 420 3.42 -8.75 -19.55
N LEU A 421 2.75 -7.63 -19.25
CA LEU A 421 2.09 -7.39 -17.96
C LEU A 421 0.87 -8.31 -17.76
N MET A 422 0.11 -8.59 -18.82
CA MET A 422 -1.01 -9.56 -18.77
C MET A 422 -0.56 -11.03 -18.79
N MET A 423 0.57 -11.35 -19.43
CA MET A 423 1.16 -12.71 -19.49
C MET A 423 1.93 -13.06 -18.22
N ALA A 424 2.50 -12.08 -17.52
CA ALA A 424 2.92 -12.29 -16.13
C ALA A 424 1.70 -12.79 -15.33
N GLY A 425 0.55 -12.13 -15.46
CA GLY A 425 -0.75 -12.56 -14.92
C GLY A 425 -1.19 -13.99 -15.31
N ALA A 426 -0.90 -14.43 -16.54
CA ALA A 426 -1.33 -15.72 -17.08
C ALA A 426 -0.36 -16.89 -16.79
N LEU A 427 0.93 -16.63 -16.59
CA LEU A 427 1.91 -17.65 -16.17
C LEU A 427 1.74 -18.11 -14.71
N PHE A 428 0.87 -17.44 -13.94
CA PHE A 428 0.46 -17.85 -12.59
C PHE A 428 -0.58 -18.98 -12.55
N ALA A 429 -1.03 -19.49 -13.72
CA ALA A 429 -2.18 -20.39 -13.82
C ALA A 429 -1.88 -21.88 -13.52
N GLY A 430 -0.67 -22.25 -13.12
CA GLY A 430 -0.23 -23.65 -13.14
C GLY A 430 -0.28 -24.47 -11.84
N SER A 431 -0.38 -23.88 -10.64
CA SER A 431 -0.30 -24.68 -9.39
C SER A 431 -0.70 -23.94 -8.11
N ALA A 432 -1.85 -23.25 -8.11
CA ALA A 432 -2.33 -22.52 -6.93
C ALA A 432 -3.65 -23.09 -6.40
N GLN A 433 -3.59 -24.28 -5.78
CA GLN A 433 -4.57 -24.62 -4.76
C GLN A 433 -4.08 -23.99 -3.46
N ASN A 434 -4.64 -22.84 -3.08
CA ASN A 434 -4.43 -22.25 -1.77
C ASN A 434 -5.03 -23.22 -0.73
N ALA A 435 -4.28 -23.52 0.33
CA ALA A 435 -4.72 -24.39 1.42
C ALA A 435 -5.94 -23.84 2.20
N ARG A 436 -6.35 -22.58 1.97
CA ARG A 436 -7.63 -22.04 2.47
C ARG A 436 -8.86 -22.66 1.79
N ALA A 437 -8.71 -23.27 0.61
CA ALA A 437 -9.85 -23.68 -0.21
C ALA A 437 -10.41 -25.08 0.12
N ALA A 438 -9.79 -25.82 1.05
CA ALA A 438 -10.21 -27.20 1.31
C ALA A 438 -11.33 -27.33 2.37
N GLU A 439 -11.55 -26.32 3.23
CA GLU A 439 -12.50 -26.46 4.36
C GLU A 439 -13.54 -25.33 4.50
N ASP A 440 -13.32 -24.11 3.99
CA ASP A 440 -14.26 -23.00 4.19
C ASP A 440 -15.17 -22.75 2.97
N GLU A 441 -16.48 -22.67 3.19
CA GLU A 441 -17.43 -22.28 2.13
C GLU A 441 -17.25 -20.80 1.73
N THR A 442 -17.15 -20.54 0.43
CA THR A 442 -17.05 -19.18 -0.08
C THR A 442 -18.40 -18.46 0.04
N PRO A 443 -18.46 -17.28 0.69
CA PRO A 443 -19.67 -16.48 0.76
C PRO A 443 -20.26 -16.18 -0.63
N PRO A 444 -21.59 -16.23 -0.80
CA PRO A 444 -22.24 -15.85 -2.04
C PRO A 444 -21.94 -14.37 -2.36
N SER A 445 -21.72 -14.08 -3.65
CA SER A 445 -21.57 -12.69 -4.09
C SER A 445 -22.93 -12.03 -4.11
N GLN A 446 -23.06 -10.91 -3.41
CA GLN A 446 -24.28 -10.10 -3.42
C GLN A 446 -24.14 -8.93 -4.40
N THR A 447 -25.28 -8.41 -4.85
CA THR A 447 -25.37 -7.10 -5.53
C THR A 447 -25.62 -6.01 -4.50
N TRP A 448 -24.77 -4.99 -4.46
CA TRP A 448 -24.91 -3.86 -3.54
C TRP A 448 -25.17 -2.57 -4.30
N SER A 449 -26.05 -1.71 -3.77
CA SER A 449 -26.33 -0.40 -4.37
C SER A 449 -25.07 0.49 -4.42
N PHE A 450 -24.17 0.29 -3.45
CA PHE A 450 -22.91 1.03 -3.31
C PHE A 450 -21.76 0.43 -4.14
N SER A 451 -21.99 -0.63 -4.92
CA SER A 451 -20.94 -1.25 -5.73
C SER A 451 -20.48 -0.41 -6.92
N GLY A 452 -19.23 -0.62 -7.33
CA GLY A 452 -18.65 0.03 -8.51
C GLY A 452 -18.35 1.52 -8.33
N PRO A 453 -17.93 2.22 -9.40
CA PRO A 453 -17.36 3.57 -9.30
C PRO A 453 -18.40 4.66 -9.01
N PHE A 454 -19.67 4.39 -9.30
CA PHE A 454 -20.78 5.34 -9.12
C PHE A 454 -21.85 4.86 -8.12
N GLY A 455 -21.61 3.71 -7.47
CA GLY A 455 -22.54 3.16 -6.50
C GLY A 455 -22.75 4.09 -5.31
N LYS A 456 -23.99 4.12 -4.80
CA LYS A 456 -24.42 4.92 -3.65
C LYS A 456 -25.14 4.03 -2.64
N PHE A 457 -25.10 4.38 -1.37
CA PHE A 457 -25.89 3.68 -0.38
C PHE A 457 -27.39 3.99 -0.58
N ASP A 458 -28.21 2.95 -0.48
CA ASP A 458 -29.65 3.11 -0.36
C ASP A 458 -29.96 3.67 1.04
N ARG A 459 -30.54 4.87 1.09
CA ARG A 459 -30.82 5.57 2.36
C ARG A 459 -31.87 4.83 3.20
N GLY A 460 -32.87 4.22 2.58
CA GLY A 460 -33.84 3.39 3.28
C GLY A 460 -33.17 2.17 3.91
N ALA A 461 -32.29 1.50 3.17
CA ALA A 461 -31.51 0.38 3.69
C ALA A 461 -30.58 0.81 4.84
N LEU A 462 -29.97 2.00 4.78
CA LEU A 462 -29.18 2.53 5.89
C LEU A 462 -30.02 2.79 7.15
N GLN A 463 -31.21 3.37 7.01
CA GLN A 463 -32.12 3.64 8.13
C GLN A 463 -32.64 2.34 8.76
N ARG A 464 -33.07 1.39 7.93
CA ARG A 464 -33.48 0.05 8.37
C ARG A 464 -32.33 -0.70 9.02
N GLY A 465 -31.12 -0.61 8.46
CA GLY A 465 -29.92 -1.23 9.01
C GLY A 465 -29.51 -0.64 10.36
N LEU A 466 -29.61 0.69 10.52
CA LEU A 466 -29.43 1.34 11.82
C LEU A 466 -30.46 0.87 12.85
N LYS A 467 -31.73 0.69 12.43
CA LYS A 467 -32.80 0.14 13.29
C LYS A 467 -32.48 -1.29 13.73
N VAL A 468 -32.09 -2.17 12.82
CA VAL A 468 -31.66 -3.56 13.13
C VAL A 468 -30.45 -3.56 14.07
N TYR A 469 -29.45 -2.70 13.81
CA TYR A 469 -28.30 -2.58 14.71
C TYR A 469 -28.76 -2.17 16.12
N LYS A 470 -29.59 -1.13 16.23
CA LYS A 470 -30.07 -0.62 17.52
C LYS A 470 -30.90 -1.65 18.29
N GLU A 471 -31.85 -2.31 17.64
CA GLU A 471 -32.80 -3.21 18.31
C GLU A 471 -32.24 -4.61 18.57
N VAL A 472 -31.21 -5.03 17.80
CA VAL A 472 -30.67 -6.39 17.86
C VAL A 472 -29.18 -6.41 18.16
N CYS A 473 -28.36 -5.85 17.26
CA CYS A 473 -26.90 -6.03 17.33
C CYS A 473 -26.26 -5.31 18.52
N SER A 474 -26.82 -4.16 18.92
CA SER A 474 -26.26 -3.29 19.96
C SER A 474 -26.29 -3.91 21.36
N ALA A 475 -27.06 -4.99 21.56
CA ALA A 475 -27.09 -5.75 22.81
C ALA A 475 -25.75 -6.44 23.12
N CYS A 476 -25.01 -6.84 22.08
CA CYS A 476 -23.73 -7.55 22.24
C CYS A 476 -22.55 -6.79 21.63
N HIS A 477 -22.79 -6.00 20.58
CA HIS A 477 -21.73 -5.37 19.80
C HIS A 477 -21.70 -3.87 19.97
N SER A 478 -20.50 -3.31 19.89
CA SER A 478 -20.29 -1.86 19.88
C SER A 478 -20.19 -1.28 18.47
N LEU A 479 -20.29 0.05 18.41
CA LEU A 479 -20.04 0.87 17.21
C LEU A 479 -19.16 2.07 17.61
N ASN A 480 -18.10 1.79 18.37
CA ASN A 480 -17.33 2.75 19.16
C ASN A 480 -16.60 3.81 18.33
N TYR A 481 -16.41 3.59 17.03
CA TYR A 481 -15.75 4.56 16.15
C TYR A 481 -16.73 5.46 15.39
N ILE A 482 -18.04 5.36 15.66
CA ILE A 482 -19.05 6.23 15.06
C ILE A 482 -19.58 7.21 16.11
N ALA A 483 -19.52 8.51 15.81
CA ALA A 483 -20.18 9.54 16.58
C ALA A 483 -21.64 9.68 16.14
N PHE A 484 -22.54 10.06 17.05
CA PHE A 484 -23.95 10.23 16.71
C PHE A 484 -24.16 11.29 15.60
N ARG A 485 -23.32 12.32 15.54
CA ARG A 485 -23.34 13.32 14.46
C ARG A 485 -23.18 12.70 13.08
N ASN A 486 -22.45 11.58 12.96
CA ASN A 486 -22.14 11.00 11.66
C ASN A 486 -23.39 10.50 10.92
N ILE A 487 -24.48 10.15 11.64
CA ILE A 487 -25.72 9.72 10.96
C ILE A 487 -26.41 10.86 10.19
N ALA A 488 -26.01 12.11 10.46
CA ALA A 488 -26.43 13.30 9.73
C ALA A 488 -25.41 13.75 8.66
N ASP A 489 -24.25 13.09 8.54
CA ASP A 489 -23.25 13.46 7.54
C ASP A 489 -23.76 13.18 6.11
N PRO A 490 -23.35 13.98 5.12
CA PRO A 490 -23.62 13.70 3.72
C PRO A 490 -23.12 12.30 3.33
N GLY A 491 -23.98 11.50 2.70
CA GLY A 491 -23.65 10.09 2.39
C GLY A 491 -24.09 9.09 3.47
N GLY A 492 -24.53 9.56 4.63
CA GLY A 492 -25.08 8.74 5.72
C GLY A 492 -26.56 8.39 5.57
N PRO A 493 -27.20 7.89 6.65
CA PRO A 493 -28.60 7.47 6.65
C PRO A 493 -29.64 8.58 6.38
N GLY A 494 -29.20 9.84 6.25
CA GLY A 494 -30.06 10.95 5.83
C GLY A 494 -30.84 11.62 6.96
N TYR A 495 -30.36 11.51 8.20
CA TYR A 495 -30.92 12.23 9.34
C TYR A 495 -30.53 13.72 9.26
N SER A 496 -31.40 14.61 9.70
CA SER A 496 -31.03 15.99 10.01
C SER A 496 -30.21 16.06 11.30
N GLU A 497 -29.46 17.13 11.50
CA GLU A 497 -28.74 17.38 12.75
C GLU A 497 -29.67 17.35 13.97
N ALA A 498 -30.90 17.86 13.83
CA ALA A 498 -31.91 17.82 14.88
C ALA A 498 -32.34 16.38 15.20
N GLN A 499 -32.56 15.54 14.18
CA GLN A 499 -32.89 14.12 14.40
C GLN A 499 -31.70 13.36 15.00
N ALA A 500 -30.46 13.65 14.59
CA ALA A 500 -29.27 13.04 15.18
C ALA A 500 -29.09 13.43 16.65
N LYS A 501 -29.38 14.69 17.00
CA LYS A 501 -29.40 15.15 18.39
C LYS A 501 -30.48 14.45 19.20
N SER A 502 -31.69 14.32 18.67
CA SER A 502 -32.77 13.57 19.34
C SER A 502 -32.40 12.11 19.54
N PHE A 503 -31.84 11.46 18.52
CA PHE A 503 -31.37 10.08 18.59
C PHE A 503 -30.27 9.90 19.65
N ALA A 504 -29.29 10.81 19.71
CA ALA A 504 -28.24 10.77 20.72
C ALA A 504 -28.79 10.89 22.15
N ALA A 505 -29.81 11.74 22.34
CA ALA A 505 -30.41 11.99 23.66
C ALA A 505 -31.15 10.77 24.25
N GLU A 506 -31.48 9.77 23.43
CA GLU A 506 -32.05 8.49 23.88
C GLU A 506 -31.03 7.63 24.65
N TYR A 507 -29.73 7.87 24.45
CA TYR A 507 -28.66 7.15 25.14
C TYR A 507 -28.28 7.86 26.44
N LYS A 508 -27.98 7.06 27.47
CA LYS A 508 -27.32 7.53 28.70
C LYS A 508 -25.82 7.36 28.54
N ILE A 509 -25.10 8.49 28.58
CA ILE A 509 -23.66 8.55 28.46
C ILE A 509 -23.08 8.84 29.84
N LYS A 510 -22.16 7.98 30.26
CA LYS A 510 -21.34 8.20 31.45
C LYS A 510 -20.30 9.28 31.16
N ASP A 511 -20.26 10.33 31.98
CA ASP A 511 -19.39 11.49 31.83
C ASP A 511 -18.76 11.87 33.19
N GLY A 512 -17.78 12.77 33.17
CA GLY A 512 -17.06 13.25 34.34
C GLY A 512 -15.58 12.86 34.37
N PRO A 513 -14.92 12.97 35.54
CA PRO A 513 -15.53 13.33 36.83
C PRO A 513 -16.05 14.77 36.92
N ASN A 514 -17.06 15.02 37.76
CA ASN A 514 -17.47 16.36 38.17
C ASN A 514 -16.43 16.98 39.13
N ASP A 515 -16.66 18.21 39.61
CA ASP A 515 -15.75 18.90 40.55
C ASP A 515 -15.55 18.14 41.88
N GLN A 516 -16.40 17.15 42.18
CA GLN A 516 -16.31 16.28 43.36
C GLN A 516 -15.59 14.95 43.08
N GLY A 517 -15.12 14.70 41.84
CA GLY A 517 -14.48 13.44 41.46
C GLY A 517 -15.47 12.34 41.06
N GLU A 518 -16.77 12.63 40.98
CA GLU A 518 -17.82 11.64 40.73
C GLU A 518 -18.16 11.55 39.23
N MET A 519 -18.28 10.32 38.74
CA MET A 519 -18.84 10.07 37.41
C MET A 519 -20.36 10.20 37.46
N PHE A 520 -20.97 10.81 36.43
CA PHE A 520 -22.41 10.99 36.33
C PHE A 520 -22.94 10.51 34.99
N GLU A 521 -24.26 10.36 34.87
CA GLU A 521 -24.91 10.06 33.59
C GLU A 521 -25.62 11.30 33.05
N ARG A 522 -25.53 11.47 31.73
CA ARG A 522 -26.27 12.50 31.01
C ARG A 522 -26.87 11.95 29.72
N PRO A 523 -27.90 12.63 29.16
CA PRO A 523 -28.30 12.37 27.79
C PRO A 523 -27.11 12.52 26.83
N GLY A 524 -27.06 11.65 25.82
CA GLY A 524 -26.08 11.73 24.76
C GLY A 524 -26.22 13.01 23.94
N ARG A 525 -25.10 13.43 23.36
CA ARG A 525 -24.95 14.60 22.49
C ARG A 525 -24.41 14.13 21.14
N PRO A 526 -24.61 14.89 20.05
CA PRO A 526 -24.10 14.52 18.73
C PRO A 526 -22.59 14.21 18.67
N ALA A 527 -21.78 14.80 19.57
CA ALA A 527 -20.34 14.56 19.61
C ALA A 527 -19.94 13.26 20.33
N ASP A 528 -20.85 12.62 21.07
CA ASP A 528 -20.56 11.34 21.72
C ASP A 528 -20.56 10.20 20.71
N TYR A 529 -19.79 9.16 21.02
CA TYR A 529 -19.76 7.92 20.25
C TYR A 529 -20.85 6.97 20.72
N PHE A 530 -21.26 6.04 19.85
CA PHE A 530 -22.16 4.96 20.24
C PHE A 530 -21.53 4.19 21.42
N PRO A 531 -22.22 4.07 22.56
CA PRO A 531 -21.64 3.46 23.75
C PRO A 531 -21.45 1.96 23.56
N ALA A 532 -20.39 1.41 24.16
CA ALA A 532 -20.21 -0.02 24.26
C ALA A 532 -21.30 -0.63 25.17
N PRO A 533 -21.85 -1.81 24.83
CA PRO A 533 -22.86 -2.47 25.66
C PRO A 533 -22.32 -2.98 27.00
N PHE A 534 -21.00 -3.09 27.13
CA PHE A 534 -20.34 -3.61 28.33
C PHE A 534 -19.26 -2.63 28.82
N PRO A 535 -19.04 -2.54 30.15
CA PRO A 535 -18.07 -1.62 30.73
C PRO A 535 -16.59 -2.02 30.48
N ASN A 536 -16.33 -3.28 30.16
CA ASN A 536 -15.00 -3.82 29.85
C ASN A 536 -15.10 -5.17 29.13
N GLU A 537 -13.98 -5.66 28.60
CA GLU A 537 -13.91 -6.93 27.87
C GLU A 537 -14.30 -8.15 28.72
N GLN A 538 -14.00 -8.15 30.01
CA GLN A 538 -14.30 -9.27 30.90
C GLN A 538 -15.82 -9.41 31.11
N ALA A 539 -16.51 -8.28 31.30
CA ALA A 539 -17.97 -8.24 31.37
C ALA A 539 -18.59 -8.69 30.04
N ALA A 540 -18.04 -8.23 28.90
CA ALA A 540 -18.49 -8.68 27.58
C ALA A 540 -18.34 -10.20 27.41
N ARG A 541 -17.18 -10.76 27.78
CA ARG A 541 -16.94 -12.21 27.74
C ARG A 541 -17.86 -12.99 28.65
N ALA A 542 -18.07 -12.52 29.87
CA ALA A 542 -18.97 -13.17 30.83
C ALA A 542 -20.42 -13.24 30.29
N ALA A 543 -20.90 -12.16 29.68
CA ALA A 543 -22.23 -12.11 29.08
C ALA A 543 -22.37 -12.97 27.80
N ASN A 544 -21.27 -13.26 27.11
CA ASN A 544 -21.27 -13.93 25.80
C ASN A 544 -20.56 -15.30 25.82
N GLY A 545 -20.69 -16.07 26.90
CA GLY A 545 -20.18 -17.46 26.95
C GLY A 545 -18.66 -17.58 26.77
N GLY A 546 -17.91 -16.57 27.23
CA GLY A 546 -16.46 -16.44 27.07
C GLY A 546 -16.00 -15.91 25.70
N GLY A 547 -16.91 -15.70 24.75
CA GLY A 547 -16.63 -15.01 23.49
C GLY A 547 -16.55 -13.50 23.70
N LEU A 548 -15.64 -12.82 23.00
CA LEU A 548 -15.58 -11.36 22.99
C LEU A 548 -16.24 -10.87 21.69
N PRO A 549 -17.41 -10.22 21.75
CA PRO A 549 -18.01 -9.62 20.57
C PRO A 549 -17.08 -8.56 19.97
N PRO A 550 -16.83 -8.57 18.65
CA PRO A 550 -16.08 -7.51 18.01
C PRO A 550 -16.89 -6.22 17.95
N ASP A 551 -16.19 -5.09 17.93
CA ASP A 551 -16.74 -3.82 17.47
C ASP A 551 -17.14 -3.92 15.98
N LEU A 552 -18.30 -3.37 15.63
CA LEU A 552 -18.84 -3.48 14.28
C LEU A 552 -18.54 -2.28 13.38
N SER A 553 -17.96 -1.19 13.90
CA SER A 553 -17.72 0.02 13.09
C SER A 553 -16.79 -0.22 11.90
N LEU A 554 -15.94 -1.25 11.94
CA LEU A 554 -15.00 -1.60 10.87
C LEU A 554 -15.19 -3.02 10.33
N ILE A 555 -16.25 -3.73 10.73
CA ILE A 555 -16.34 -5.18 10.50
C ILE A 555 -16.30 -5.57 9.01
N THR A 556 -16.88 -4.75 8.14
CA THR A 556 -16.88 -4.96 6.67
C THR A 556 -15.53 -4.65 6.01
N LYS A 557 -14.60 -4.01 6.72
CA LYS A 557 -13.18 -3.86 6.32
C LYS A 557 -12.29 -4.89 7.00
N ALA A 558 -12.61 -5.27 8.23
CA ALA A 558 -11.83 -6.18 9.08
C ALA A 558 -12.09 -7.66 8.82
N ARG A 559 -13.20 -8.00 8.16
CA ARG A 559 -13.53 -9.36 7.73
C ARG A 559 -13.62 -9.38 6.23
N SER A 560 -12.92 -10.33 5.62
CA SER A 560 -12.91 -10.54 4.18
C SER A 560 -12.67 -12.03 3.89
N TYR A 561 -12.79 -12.42 2.62
CA TYR A 561 -12.47 -13.75 2.14
C TYR A 561 -11.63 -13.65 0.86
N GLU A 562 -10.77 -14.64 0.62
CA GLU A 562 -10.00 -14.68 -0.62
C GLU A 562 -10.88 -15.11 -1.79
N ARG A 563 -11.02 -14.25 -2.79
CA ARG A 563 -11.49 -14.68 -4.11
C ARG A 563 -10.33 -15.36 -4.81
N GLY A 564 -10.31 -16.70 -4.72
CA GLY A 564 -9.26 -17.54 -5.29
C GLY A 564 -8.87 -17.20 -6.74
N PHE A 565 -7.67 -17.59 -7.11
CA PHE A 565 -7.10 -17.36 -8.45
C PHE A 565 -8.02 -17.92 -9.57
N PRO A 566 -8.21 -17.24 -10.73
CA PRO A 566 -7.66 -15.94 -11.13
C PRO A 566 -8.58 -14.74 -10.83
N LYS A 567 -9.63 -14.90 -10.01
CA LYS A 567 -10.69 -13.88 -9.86
C LYS A 567 -10.16 -12.52 -9.40
N PHE A 568 -9.14 -12.49 -8.54
CA PHE A 568 -8.51 -11.25 -8.08
C PHE A 568 -7.94 -10.36 -9.20
N ILE A 569 -7.56 -10.93 -10.35
CA ILE A 569 -7.06 -10.18 -11.52
C ILE A 569 -8.21 -9.38 -12.13
N PHE A 570 -9.39 -10.01 -12.22
CA PHE A 570 -10.58 -9.36 -12.71
C PHE A 570 -11.11 -8.33 -11.71
N ASP A 571 -10.92 -8.55 -10.40
CA ASP A 571 -11.33 -7.60 -9.35
C ASP A 571 -10.68 -6.23 -9.50
N PHE A 572 -9.47 -6.16 -10.08
CA PHE A 572 -8.86 -4.87 -10.43
C PHE A 572 -9.66 -4.10 -11.49
N PHE A 573 -10.20 -4.80 -12.49
CA PHE A 573 -10.97 -4.20 -13.59
C PHE A 573 -12.45 -4.02 -13.25
N THR A 574 -13.04 -4.95 -12.51
CA THR A 574 -14.42 -4.86 -12.03
C THR A 574 -14.55 -4.01 -10.77
N GLN A 575 -13.42 -3.59 -10.19
CA GLN A 575 -13.33 -2.84 -8.93
C GLN A 575 -14.02 -3.53 -7.76
N PHE A 576 -14.04 -4.87 -7.77
CA PHE A 576 -14.75 -5.62 -6.75
C PHE A 576 -14.03 -5.49 -5.40
N GLN A 577 -14.70 -4.87 -4.43
CA GLN A 577 -14.23 -4.66 -3.06
C GLN A 577 -15.22 -5.16 -2.01
N GLU A 578 -16.32 -5.77 -2.45
CA GLU A 578 -17.45 -6.15 -1.61
C GLU A 578 -17.26 -7.49 -0.90
N GLN A 579 -16.01 -7.96 -0.78
CA GLN A 579 -15.68 -9.21 -0.10
C GLN A 579 -16.14 -9.17 1.36
N GLY A 580 -15.89 -8.07 2.07
CA GLY A 580 -16.30 -7.92 3.46
C GLY A 580 -17.80 -7.83 3.69
N PRO A 581 -18.56 -6.95 3.02
CA PRO A 581 -20.02 -6.95 3.17
C PRO A 581 -20.66 -8.27 2.72
N ASN A 582 -20.17 -8.94 1.66
CA ASN A 582 -20.66 -10.28 1.31
C ASN A 582 -20.45 -11.29 2.46
N TYR A 583 -19.29 -11.24 3.12
CA TYR A 583 -18.99 -12.13 4.24
C TYR A 583 -19.90 -11.87 5.45
N VAL A 584 -20.14 -10.60 5.81
CA VAL A 584 -21.04 -10.24 6.92
C VAL A 584 -22.47 -10.66 6.63
N ASP A 585 -22.98 -10.40 5.43
CA ASP A 585 -24.31 -10.81 4.98
C ASP A 585 -24.50 -12.33 5.03
N ALA A 586 -23.48 -13.06 4.58
CA ALA A 586 -23.47 -14.53 4.59
C ALA A 586 -23.45 -15.10 6.01
N ILE A 587 -22.62 -14.56 6.92
CA ILE A 587 -22.61 -15.01 8.32
C ILE A 587 -24.00 -14.87 8.96
N LEU A 588 -24.66 -13.73 8.76
CA LEU A 588 -25.96 -13.46 9.39
C LEU A 588 -27.05 -14.43 8.93
N GLN A 589 -26.92 -14.97 7.71
CA GLN A 589 -27.84 -15.95 7.12
C GLN A 589 -27.39 -17.41 7.29
N GLY A 590 -26.12 -17.64 7.62
CA GLY A 590 -25.49 -18.97 7.61
C GLY A 590 -25.74 -19.84 8.84
N PHE A 591 -26.63 -19.44 9.75
CA PHE A 591 -26.95 -20.21 10.96
C PHE A 591 -27.92 -21.35 10.64
N GLU A 592 -27.51 -22.57 10.96
CA GLU A 592 -28.34 -23.77 10.82
C GLU A 592 -28.52 -24.45 12.20
N ASP A 593 -29.71 -24.97 12.46
CA ASP A 593 -30.06 -25.54 13.78
C ASP A 593 -29.30 -26.83 14.10
N LYS A 594 -28.81 -27.54 13.07
CA LYS A 594 -28.04 -28.79 13.22
C LYS A 594 -26.81 -28.77 12.31
N PRO A 595 -25.62 -29.11 12.84
CA PRO A 595 -24.45 -29.27 11.99
C PRO A 595 -24.62 -30.46 11.02
N PRO A 596 -23.97 -30.43 9.84
CA PRO A 596 -23.95 -31.56 8.93
C PRO A 596 -23.40 -32.84 9.58
N PRO A 597 -23.79 -34.03 9.10
CA PRO A 597 -23.28 -35.29 9.63
C PRO A 597 -21.75 -35.34 9.65
N GLY A 598 -21.17 -35.63 10.81
CA GLY A 598 -19.71 -35.71 11.01
C GLY A 598 -19.04 -34.42 11.50
N VAL A 599 -19.75 -33.28 11.54
CA VAL A 599 -19.22 -32.02 12.09
C VAL A 599 -19.54 -31.94 13.58
N THR A 600 -18.49 -31.84 14.41
CA THR A 600 -18.64 -31.65 15.86
C THR A 600 -18.43 -30.18 16.21
N ILE A 601 -19.42 -29.55 16.84
CA ILE A 601 -19.32 -28.16 17.28
C ILE A 601 -18.85 -28.11 18.75
N PRO A 602 -17.80 -27.34 19.06
CA PRO A 602 -17.35 -27.13 20.44
C PRO A 602 -18.49 -26.66 21.35
N GLN A 603 -18.46 -27.08 22.61
CA GLN A 603 -19.46 -26.67 23.61
C GLN A 603 -19.51 -25.14 23.72
N GLY A 604 -20.72 -24.56 23.65
CA GLY A 604 -20.93 -23.11 23.70
C GLY A 604 -20.71 -22.38 22.37
N SER A 605 -20.49 -23.12 21.27
CA SER A 605 -20.48 -22.59 19.91
C SER A 605 -21.73 -23.03 19.14
N TYR A 606 -22.01 -22.34 18.04
CA TYR A 606 -23.11 -22.58 17.12
C TYR A 606 -22.55 -22.91 15.74
N TYR A 607 -23.27 -23.76 15.00
CA TYR A 607 -22.89 -24.04 13.61
C TYR A 607 -23.21 -22.84 12.73
N ASN A 608 -22.21 -22.39 11.96
CA ASN A 608 -22.40 -21.39 10.93
C ASN A 608 -21.65 -21.79 9.67
N LYS A 609 -22.37 -21.86 8.56
CA LYS A 609 -21.85 -22.34 7.27
C LYS A 609 -20.64 -21.56 6.76
N TYR A 610 -20.59 -20.25 6.99
CA TYR A 610 -19.59 -19.34 6.42
C TYR A 610 -18.54 -18.86 7.42
N PHE A 611 -18.67 -19.22 8.70
CA PHE A 611 -17.67 -18.89 9.70
C PHE A 611 -16.48 -19.86 9.58
N PRO A 612 -15.22 -19.38 9.65
CA PRO A 612 -14.05 -20.24 9.59
C PRO A 612 -14.11 -21.38 10.62
N GLY A 613 -13.96 -22.62 10.14
CA GLY A 613 -14.10 -23.82 10.97
C GLY A 613 -15.53 -24.12 11.44
N HIS A 614 -16.54 -23.47 10.86
CA HIS A 614 -17.97 -23.64 11.08
C HIS A 614 -18.50 -23.48 12.51
N ALA A 615 -17.66 -23.07 13.45
CA ALA A 615 -17.99 -22.95 14.86
C ALA A 615 -17.87 -21.50 15.34
N ILE A 616 -19.01 -20.83 15.51
CA ILE A 616 -19.06 -19.43 15.96
C ILE A 616 -19.58 -19.34 17.40
N LYS A 617 -18.99 -18.46 18.22
CA LYS A 617 -19.47 -18.21 19.60
C LYS A 617 -20.66 -17.25 19.70
N MET A 618 -21.13 -16.75 18.56
CA MET A 618 -22.29 -15.86 18.47
C MET A 618 -23.55 -16.72 18.26
N PRO A 619 -24.60 -16.61 19.09
CA PRO A 619 -25.88 -17.25 18.81
C PRO A 619 -26.54 -16.64 17.56
N LYS A 620 -27.51 -17.34 16.97
CA LYS A 620 -28.29 -16.82 15.83
C LYS A 620 -28.94 -15.47 16.22
N PRO A 621 -28.53 -14.34 15.61
CA PRO A 621 -28.95 -13.02 16.08
C PRO A 621 -30.29 -12.56 15.52
N LEU A 622 -30.69 -13.09 14.35
CA LEU A 622 -31.83 -12.61 13.58
C LEU A 622 -32.87 -13.73 13.39
N SER A 623 -34.15 -13.37 13.51
CA SER A 623 -35.31 -14.23 13.24
C SER A 623 -36.39 -13.44 12.50
N ASP A 624 -37.19 -14.11 11.67
CA ASP A 624 -38.28 -13.46 10.93
C ASP A 624 -39.29 -12.79 11.88
N GLY A 625 -39.76 -11.60 11.53
CA GLY A 625 -40.69 -10.81 12.34
C GLY A 625 -40.08 -10.09 13.55
N GLN A 626 -38.76 -10.19 13.79
CA GLN A 626 -38.10 -9.63 14.97
C GLN A 626 -38.07 -8.08 15.00
N VAL A 627 -37.87 -7.44 13.84
CA VAL A 627 -37.83 -5.97 13.69
C VAL A 627 -38.90 -5.54 12.69
N THR A 628 -39.72 -4.56 13.07
CA THR A 628 -40.76 -4.02 12.17
C THR A 628 -40.27 -2.76 11.47
N PHE A 629 -40.39 -2.70 10.15
CA PHE A 629 -40.00 -1.53 9.36
C PHE A 629 -41.21 -0.63 9.05
N ASP A 630 -41.01 0.67 9.23
CA ASP A 630 -42.07 1.68 9.09
C ASP A 630 -42.44 1.95 7.62
N ASP A 631 -41.59 1.51 6.69
CA ASP A 631 -41.77 1.64 5.23
C ASP A 631 -42.42 0.41 4.57
N GLY A 632 -42.82 -0.59 5.35
CA GLY A 632 -43.43 -1.83 4.86
C GLY A 632 -42.45 -2.83 4.25
N SER A 633 -41.14 -2.63 4.39
CA SER A 633 -40.13 -3.60 3.93
C SER A 633 -40.30 -4.97 4.61
N PRO A 634 -39.92 -6.09 3.94
CA PRO A 634 -40.08 -7.42 4.49
C PRO A 634 -39.40 -7.61 5.85
N ALA A 635 -40.13 -8.17 6.82
CA ALA A 635 -39.62 -8.50 8.14
C ALA A 635 -38.96 -9.90 8.14
N THR A 636 -37.90 -10.06 7.33
CA THR A 636 -37.22 -11.36 7.13
C THR A 636 -35.73 -11.28 7.46
N VAL A 637 -35.12 -12.40 7.85
CA VAL A 637 -33.67 -12.49 8.11
C VAL A 637 -32.85 -12.01 6.92
N ALA A 638 -33.25 -12.34 5.69
CA ALA A 638 -32.56 -11.89 4.49
C ALA A 638 -32.59 -10.35 4.34
N GLN A 639 -33.74 -9.72 4.58
CA GLN A 639 -33.86 -8.26 4.54
C GLN A 639 -33.05 -7.60 5.66
N TYR A 640 -33.14 -8.13 6.89
CA TYR A 640 -32.37 -7.64 8.04
C TYR A 640 -30.86 -7.73 7.80
N ALA A 641 -30.38 -8.88 7.33
CA ALA A 641 -28.97 -9.11 7.03
C ALA A 641 -28.46 -8.14 5.96
N LYS A 642 -29.25 -7.93 4.90
CA LYS A 642 -28.91 -6.99 3.82
C LYS A 642 -28.82 -5.55 4.30
N ASP A 643 -29.83 -5.09 5.04
CA ASP A 643 -29.90 -3.72 5.52
C ASP A 643 -28.84 -3.42 6.57
N VAL A 644 -28.67 -4.29 7.58
CA VAL A 644 -27.65 -4.09 8.61
C VAL A 644 -26.24 -4.16 8.01
N THR A 645 -25.99 -5.05 7.06
CA THR A 645 -24.70 -5.10 6.36
C THR A 645 -24.45 -3.83 5.54
N THR A 646 -25.49 -3.28 4.90
CA THR A 646 -25.40 -2.00 4.18
C THR A 646 -25.05 -0.86 5.15
N PHE A 647 -25.70 -0.80 6.31
CA PHE A 647 -25.37 0.14 7.37
C PHE A 647 -23.94 -0.03 7.90
N LEU A 648 -23.49 -1.26 8.14
CA LEU A 648 -22.14 -1.55 8.61
C LEU A 648 -21.06 -1.28 7.54
N MET A 649 -21.40 -1.38 6.25
CA MET A 649 -20.52 -0.93 5.17
C MET A 649 -20.37 0.58 5.16
N TRP A 650 -21.46 1.32 5.37
CA TRP A 650 -21.40 2.77 5.57
C TRP A 650 -20.62 3.12 6.83
N ALA A 651 -20.87 2.44 7.95
CA ALA A 651 -20.14 2.65 9.19
C ALA A 651 -18.63 2.43 8.98
N ALA A 652 -18.21 1.45 8.18
CA ALA A 652 -16.79 1.25 7.92
C ALA A 652 -16.18 2.30 6.99
N ASP A 653 -16.92 2.83 6.03
CA ASP A 653 -16.45 3.84 5.07
C ASP A 653 -17.51 4.95 4.84
N PRO A 654 -17.74 5.84 5.83
CA PRO A 654 -18.85 6.80 5.77
C PRO A 654 -18.67 7.82 4.65
N HIS A 655 -17.43 8.07 4.24
CA HIS A 655 -17.06 9.00 3.17
C HIS A 655 -16.96 8.34 1.79
N MET A 656 -17.42 7.09 1.61
CA MET A 656 -17.28 6.36 0.34
C MET A 656 -17.89 7.11 -0.87
N GLU A 657 -19.09 7.67 -0.72
CA GLU A 657 -19.74 8.40 -1.81
C GLU A 657 -18.99 9.69 -2.16
N ALA A 658 -18.56 10.45 -1.15
CA ALA A 658 -17.75 11.66 -1.34
C ALA A 658 -16.40 11.34 -2.01
N ARG A 659 -15.77 10.24 -1.58
CA ARG A 659 -14.54 9.70 -2.16
C ARG A 659 -14.72 9.37 -3.65
N LYS A 660 -15.75 8.62 -4.02
CA LYS A 660 -16.02 8.26 -5.43
C LYS A 660 -16.33 9.49 -6.28
N HIS A 661 -17.17 10.40 -5.77
CA HIS A 661 -17.53 11.62 -6.48
C HIS A 661 -16.31 12.53 -6.74
N LEU A 662 -15.49 12.79 -5.71
CA LEU A 662 -14.25 13.55 -5.88
C LEU A 662 -13.28 12.81 -6.81
N GLY A 663 -13.20 11.50 -6.69
CA GLY A 663 -12.41 10.65 -7.58
C GLY A 663 -12.75 10.85 -9.05
N PHE A 664 -14.04 10.87 -9.39
CA PHE A 664 -14.48 11.11 -10.77
C PHE A 664 -13.99 12.47 -11.29
N GLN A 665 -14.14 13.54 -10.50
CA GLN A 665 -13.67 14.88 -10.87
C GLN A 665 -12.15 14.92 -11.08
N VAL A 666 -11.39 14.31 -10.17
CA VAL A 666 -9.92 14.22 -10.25
C VAL A 666 -9.50 13.42 -11.48
N PHE A 667 -10.17 12.31 -11.79
CA PHE A 667 -9.88 11.50 -12.98
C PHE A 667 -10.09 12.28 -14.27
N VAL A 668 -11.22 12.97 -14.41
CA VAL A 668 -11.50 13.81 -15.59
C VAL A 668 -10.41 14.87 -15.75
N PHE A 669 -10.06 15.57 -14.67
CA PHE A 669 -8.98 16.56 -14.67
C PHE A 669 -7.65 15.94 -15.12
N LEU A 670 -7.23 14.82 -14.52
CA LEU A 670 -5.95 14.18 -14.81
C LEU A 670 -5.87 13.65 -16.24
N ILE A 671 -6.96 13.13 -16.80
CA ILE A 671 -7.02 12.68 -18.20
C ILE A 671 -6.82 13.86 -19.15
N ILE A 672 -7.54 14.97 -18.92
CA ILE A 672 -7.39 16.18 -19.73
C ILE A 672 -5.97 16.73 -19.60
N PHE A 673 -5.46 16.85 -18.37
CA PHE A 673 -4.12 17.35 -18.09
C PHE A 673 -3.04 16.48 -18.74
N ALA A 674 -3.12 15.15 -18.62
CA ALA A 674 -2.21 14.22 -19.27
C ALA A 674 -2.28 14.33 -20.80
N GLY A 675 -3.47 14.51 -21.37
CA GLY A 675 -3.67 14.79 -22.80
C GLY A 675 -2.97 16.07 -23.23
N MET A 676 -3.14 17.18 -22.49
CA MET A 676 -2.44 18.44 -22.74
C MET A 676 -0.92 18.27 -22.66
N MET A 677 -0.41 17.59 -21.63
CA MET A 677 1.02 17.33 -21.47
C MET A 677 1.57 16.47 -22.61
N TYR A 678 0.80 15.48 -23.09
CA TYR A 678 1.16 14.67 -24.24
C TYR A 678 1.32 15.51 -25.52
N PHE A 679 0.34 16.37 -25.84
CA PHE A 679 0.42 17.22 -27.03
C PHE A 679 1.51 18.28 -26.92
N THR A 680 1.70 18.89 -25.74
CA THR A 680 2.81 19.83 -25.49
C THR A 680 4.15 19.14 -25.65
N LYS A 681 4.32 17.94 -25.07
CA LYS A 681 5.51 17.11 -25.26
C LYS A 681 5.75 16.80 -26.72
N LYS A 682 4.72 16.40 -27.49
CA LYS A 682 4.85 16.12 -28.93
C LYS A 682 5.35 17.34 -29.69
N LYS A 683 4.80 18.53 -29.41
CA LYS A 683 5.23 19.80 -30.04
C LYS A 683 6.67 20.16 -29.68
N VAL A 684 7.03 20.08 -28.41
CA VAL A 684 8.40 20.39 -27.92
C VAL A 684 9.43 19.43 -28.53
N TRP A 685 9.15 18.13 -28.51
CA TRP A 685 10.10 17.11 -28.97
C TRP A 685 10.20 16.98 -30.49
N ALA A 686 9.24 17.52 -31.26
CA ALA A 686 9.29 17.55 -32.73
C ALA A 686 10.41 18.44 -33.30
N VAL A 687 11.01 19.30 -32.47
CA VAL A 687 12.18 20.13 -32.87
C VAL A 687 13.50 19.42 -32.57
N ALA A 688 13.50 18.45 -31.64
CA ALA A 688 14.69 17.73 -31.20
C ALA A 688 14.99 16.44 -31.99
N HIS A 689 13.96 15.91 -32.67
CA HIS A 689 13.99 14.78 -33.59
C HIS A 689 13.66 15.28 -34.98
#